data_AF-A0A9D6R6B4-F1
#
_entry.id   AF-A0A9D6R6B4-F1
#
_cell.length_a   1.000
_cell.length_b   1.000
_cell.length_c   1.000
_cell.angle_alpha   90.00
_cell.angle_beta   90.00
_cell.angle_gamma   90.00
#
_symmetry.space_group_name_H-M   'P 1'
#
loop_
_entity.id
_entity.type
_entity.pdbx_description
1 polymer ?
#
loop_
_entity_poly.entity_id
_entity_poly.type
_entity_poly.pdbx_seq_one_letter_code
_entity_poly.pdbx_strand_id
1 'polypeptide(L)'
;MSGRIHVVAVIVVAATVGVSCPLASAQHLSDPAAAKAADTCQKAILKAGGAFAARKLARLDRCVDGLFTCVQTKPGDLACRGKAASRCTTALAAITQEEIRFIDTVAAKCGVVAPTDLLAITGLADDRLSTECADTFATPLTDALDVGACLARQHECRIEQLFDVEAPRSRELLDVAGLTLAPTTCLVDHAGTGADVGATDLGKTVTRCAAAVKKAGRALATARLRGLAGCVQHLFTCVQRKQEDPACLGKAAGACTRLLAATDGVAAKLAPAIDKRCAAAAVAFSTLGADTGLNLAALAGECAALGVPTLASIPDYETCVLRQHVCQAESLLRFEAPRAPDLLSAAGFTLSTGCPTPTATVTTVVTPTPTSTPSASPTGTASASPTASATVTASASATATVTVTASPTATPTPTASLTLTPTPTDTPTLTATATPTDTATITATPTPTATLTPTPTLTDTPTPTDTPTPTDTPTPTATATPHPDYRGQAVACYDFESGALTTDSCGANTLTTNTGVTATAVGAQWGSFAGSFVAASSQYLSATDAEVPSLDISGASQSATYACWTRHATVGVFQAIMVKGSDSDRSIYFANYDDGKYGVEIRDAGNTTITLAKADTAAIIGQDYHVAFTYDGAEICLYVNAANALAGGTCVGNVGGINDSAGNFYVGASEDVFGVQKDFFDGTLDECAVFAAALTDAQICDICRFGIDGQHADRAADCNNCSGM
;
A
#
# COMPACT_ATOMS: atom_id res chain seq x y z
N MET A 1 -5.85 -41.82 -22.30
CA MET A 1 -4.41 -41.72 -22.58
C MET A 1 -4.00 -40.30 -22.20
N SER A 2 -3.45 -40.15 -20.99
CA SER A 2 -3.33 -38.86 -20.30
C SER A 2 -1.90 -38.34 -20.42
N GLY A 3 -1.69 -37.40 -21.34
CA GLY A 3 -0.44 -36.65 -21.43
C GLY A 3 -0.42 -35.57 -20.35
N ARG A 4 -0.05 -35.94 -19.12
CA ARG A 4 0.25 -34.96 -18.07
C ARG A 4 1.62 -34.36 -18.33
N ILE A 5 1.65 -33.14 -18.87
CA ILE A 5 2.83 -32.28 -18.85
C ILE A 5 3.19 -32.10 -17.37
N HIS A 6 4.30 -32.71 -16.96
CA HIS A 6 4.88 -32.44 -15.66
C HIS A 6 5.40 -31.01 -15.73
N VAL A 7 4.74 -30.07 -15.03
CA VAL A 7 5.36 -28.79 -14.70
C VAL A 7 6.47 -29.12 -13.72
N VAL A 8 7.62 -29.50 -14.27
CA VAL A 8 8.89 -29.51 -13.57
C VAL A 8 9.09 -28.06 -13.16
N ALA A 9 9.11 -27.79 -11.85
CA ALA A 9 9.62 -26.53 -11.33
C ALA A 9 11.06 -26.40 -11.84
N VAL A 10 11.25 -25.65 -12.93
CA VAL A 10 12.57 -25.29 -13.43
C VAL A 10 13.11 -24.25 -12.46
N ILE A 11 13.74 -24.72 -11.38
CA ILE A 11 14.77 -23.94 -10.73
C ILE A 11 16.00 -24.12 -11.61
N VAL A 12 16.40 -23.04 -12.27
CA VAL A 12 17.74 -22.90 -12.81
C VAL A 12 18.68 -22.97 -11.62
N VAL A 13 19.15 -24.17 -11.27
CA VAL A 13 20.38 -24.33 -10.49
C VAL A 13 21.48 -23.99 -11.50
N ALA A 14 21.80 -22.71 -11.62
CA ALA A 14 23.02 -22.29 -12.27
C ALA A 14 24.18 -22.82 -11.40
N ALA A 15 24.63 -24.03 -11.69
CA ALA A 15 25.93 -24.50 -11.26
C ALA A 15 26.98 -23.72 -12.06
N THR A 16 27.22 -22.47 -11.69
CA THR A 16 28.37 -21.73 -12.18
C THR A 16 29.60 -22.14 -11.37
N VAL A 17 30.56 -22.69 -12.10
CA VAL A 17 31.93 -22.93 -11.66
C VAL A 17 32.46 -21.63 -11.07
N GLY A 18 33.07 -21.74 -9.88
CA GLY A 18 33.48 -20.63 -9.04
C GLY A 18 34.24 -19.52 -9.76
N VAL A 19 33.59 -18.38 -9.89
CA VAL A 19 34.25 -17.09 -9.84
C VAL A 19 33.98 -16.56 -8.45
N SER A 20 35.02 -16.54 -7.61
CA SER A 20 35.01 -15.90 -6.31
C SER A 20 34.78 -14.41 -6.53
N CYS A 21 33.52 -13.99 -6.60
CA CYS A 21 33.18 -12.61 -6.31
C CYS A 21 33.59 -12.39 -4.85
N PRO A 22 34.47 -11.43 -4.53
CA PRO A 22 34.75 -11.15 -3.13
C PRO A 22 33.43 -10.74 -2.50
N LEU A 23 32.99 -11.52 -1.50
CA LEU A 23 31.88 -11.17 -0.62
C LEU A 23 32.10 -9.71 -0.21
N ALA A 24 31.28 -8.80 -0.72
CA ALA A 24 31.22 -7.44 -0.23
C ALA A 24 30.66 -7.53 1.20
N SER A 25 31.55 -7.80 2.15
CA SER A 25 31.43 -7.65 3.61
C SER A 25 30.00 -7.83 4.14
N ALA A 26 29.63 -9.04 4.52
CA ALA A 26 28.43 -9.26 5.33
C ALA A 26 28.66 -8.60 6.70
N GLN A 27 28.27 -7.34 6.78
CA GLN A 27 28.55 -6.47 7.91
C GLN A 27 28.09 -7.11 9.22
N HIS A 28 28.93 -7.07 10.25
CA HIS A 28 28.63 -7.65 11.55
C HIS A 28 28.94 -6.67 12.67
N LEU A 29 28.32 -6.85 13.83
CA LEU A 29 28.67 -6.10 15.02
C LEU A 29 30.07 -6.50 15.51
N SER A 30 30.90 -5.51 15.82
CA SER A 30 32.28 -5.75 16.29
C SER A 30 32.34 -6.23 17.73
N ASP A 31 31.37 -5.84 18.57
CA ASP A 31 31.25 -6.33 19.95
C ASP A 31 30.62 -7.74 19.98
N PRO A 32 31.34 -8.77 20.49
CA PRO A 32 30.80 -10.13 20.58
C PRO A 32 29.55 -10.28 21.45
N ALA A 33 29.35 -9.40 22.45
CA ALA A 33 28.17 -9.43 23.30
C ALA A 33 26.95 -8.88 22.54
N ALA A 34 27.07 -7.72 21.91
CA ALA A 34 26.05 -7.15 21.02
C ALA A 34 25.71 -8.10 19.86
N ALA A 35 26.71 -8.71 19.20
CA ALA A 35 26.49 -9.69 18.14
C ALA A 35 25.69 -10.92 18.61
N LYS A 36 25.94 -11.39 19.84
CA LYS A 36 25.17 -12.49 20.46
C LYS A 36 23.74 -12.07 20.80
N ALA A 37 23.54 -10.83 21.25
CA ALA A 37 22.22 -10.28 21.54
C ALA A 37 21.40 -10.16 20.24
N ALA A 38 21.98 -9.60 19.18
CA ALA A 38 21.38 -9.53 17.85
C ALA A 38 20.99 -10.92 17.30
N ASP A 39 21.88 -11.91 17.37
CA ASP A 39 21.60 -13.31 16.99
C ASP A 39 20.43 -13.92 17.76
N THR A 40 20.33 -13.61 19.06
CA THR A 40 19.24 -14.08 19.92
C THR A 40 17.92 -13.39 19.59
N CYS A 41 17.95 -12.09 19.32
CA CYS A 41 16.80 -11.30 18.90
C CYS A 41 16.25 -11.76 17.55
N GLN A 42 17.09 -11.86 16.50
CA GLN A 42 16.70 -12.35 15.17
C GLN A 42 16.04 -13.74 15.25
N LYS A 43 16.60 -14.64 16.06
CA LYS A 43 16.04 -15.98 16.30
C LYS A 43 14.68 -15.93 16.98
N ALA A 44 14.49 -14.99 17.90
CA ALA A 44 13.23 -14.80 18.60
C ALA A 44 12.15 -14.28 17.65
N ILE A 45 12.48 -13.28 16.83
CA ILE A 45 11.58 -12.71 15.79
C ILE A 45 11.10 -13.83 14.86
N LEU A 46 12.03 -14.53 14.19
CA LEU A 46 11.71 -15.61 13.24
C LEU A 46 10.87 -16.74 13.87
N LYS A 47 11.18 -17.11 15.11
CA LYS A 47 10.44 -18.18 15.81
C LYS A 47 9.04 -17.72 16.22
N ALA A 48 8.91 -16.50 16.74
CA ALA A 48 7.66 -15.96 17.24
C ALA A 48 6.73 -15.60 16.08
N GLY A 49 7.27 -15.03 15.01
CA GLY A 49 6.56 -14.69 13.78
C GLY A 49 5.99 -15.93 13.07
N GLY A 50 6.81 -16.96 12.83
CA GLY A 50 6.33 -18.23 12.30
C GLY A 50 5.29 -18.94 13.19
N ALA A 51 5.38 -18.78 14.53
CA ALA A 51 4.37 -19.29 15.46
C ALA A 51 3.06 -18.49 15.40
N PHE A 52 3.15 -17.17 15.29
CA PHE A 52 2.01 -16.27 15.11
C PHE A 52 1.26 -16.62 13.82
N ALA A 53 1.97 -16.71 12.69
CA ALA A 53 1.40 -17.08 11.39
C ALA A 53 0.66 -18.43 11.43
N ALA A 54 1.29 -19.47 11.95
CA ALA A 54 0.68 -20.79 12.04
C ALA A 54 -0.57 -20.81 12.93
N ARG A 55 -0.55 -20.06 14.05
CA ARG A 55 -1.68 -19.99 14.99
C ARG A 55 -2.82 -19.16 14.43
N LYS A 56 -2.53 -18.02 13.79
CA LYS A 56 -3.53 -17.16 13.15
C LYS A 56 -4.25 -17.91 12.02
N LEU A 57 -3.51 -18.53 11.09
CA LEU A 57 -4.10 -19.38 10.03
C LEU A 57 -5.00 -20.47 10.62
N ALA A 58 -4.57 -21.14 11.70
CA ALA A 58 -5.38 -22.16 12.35
C ALA A 58 -6.64 -21.63 13.05
N ARG A 59 -6.64 -20.37 13.49
CA ARG A 59 -7.79 -19.72 14.12
C ARG A 59 -8.79 -19.23 13.06
N LEU A 60 -8.30 -18.63 11.97
CA LEU A 60 -9.11 -18.24 10.81
C LEU A 60 -9.80 -19.46 10.19
N ASP A 61 -9.05 -20.55 9.99
CA ASP A 61 -9.57 -21.85 9.53
C ASP A 61 -10.73 -22.33 10.40
N ARG A 62 -10.53 -22.38 11.73
CA ARG A 62 -11.59 -22.79 12.68
C ARG A 62 -12.82 -21.89 12.66
N CYS A 63 -12.63 -20.57 12.47
CA CYS A 63 -13.73 -19.63 12.35
C CYS A 63 -14.56 -19.93 11.08
N VAL A 64 -13.91 -19.84 9.92
CA VAL A 64 -14.60 -19.86 8.62
C VAL A 64 -15.12 -21.25 8.27
N ASP A 65 -14.44 -22.34 8.66
CA ASP A 65 -14.92 -23.71 8.43
C ASP A 65 -16.29 -23.96 9.05
N GLY A 66 -16.50 -23.48 10.27
CA GLY A 66 -17.77 -23.64 10.97
C GLY A 66 -18.91 -22.93 10.23
N LEU A 67 -18.66 -21.69 9.82
CA LEU A 67 -19.62 -20.86 9.09
C LEU A 67 -19.93 -21.48 7.72
N PHE A 68 -18.89 -21.79 6.95
CA PHE A 68 -19.02 -22.39 5.63
C PHE A 68 -19.74 -23.74 5.66
N THR A 69 -19.42 -24.59 6.63
CA THR A 69 -20.11 -25.88 6.80
C THR A 69 -21.60 -25.69 7.11
N CYS A 70 -21.95 -24.72 7.95
CA CYS A 70 -23.36 -24.44 8.24
C CYS A 70 -24.10 -23.95 6.99
N VAL A 71 -23.53 -23.00 6.25
CA VAL A 71 -24.12 -22.51 4.99
C VAL A 71 -24.35 -23.68 4.02
N GLN A 72 -23.31 -24.49 3.75
CA GLN A 72 -23.38 -25.52 2.72
C GLN A 72 -24.20 -26.77 3.10
N THR A 73 -24.25 -27.13 4.38
CA THR A 73 -24.89 -28.40 4.80
C THR A 73 -26.21 -28.23 5.51
N LYS A 74 -26.51 -27.01 5.99
CA LYS A 74 -27.73 -26.67 6.72
C LYS A 74 -28.21 -25.26 6.34
N PRO A 75 -28.52 -25.02 5.06
CA PRO A 75 -28.95 -23.71 4.60
C PRO A 75 -30.19 -23.24 5.37
N GLY A 76 -30.17 -22.00 5.84
CA GLY A 76 -31.24 -21.41 6.65
C GLY A 76 -31.22 -21.76 8.15
N ASP A 77 -30.41 -22.72 8.62
CA ASP A 77 -30.37 -23.09 10.05
C ASP A 77 -29.66 -22.02 10.89
N LEU A 78 -30.47 -21.16 11.53
CA LEU A 78 -30.01 -20.09 12.42
C LEU A 78 -29.28 -20.63 13.66
N ALA A 79 -29.63 -21.82 14.16
CA ALA A 79 -28.98 -22.40 15.32
C ALA A 79 -27.58 -22.95 14.98
N CYS A 80 -27.40 -23.50 13.77
CA CYS A 80 -26.07 -23.84 13.25
C CYS A 80 -25.22 -22.58 13.13
N ARG A 81 -25.75 -21.55 12.45
CA ARG A 81 -25.03 -20.28 12.24
C ARG A 81 -24.66 -19.60 13.55
N GLY A 82 -25.56 -19.50 14.51
CA GLY A 82 -25.26 -18.90 15.83
C GLY A 82 -24.16 -19.64 16.60
N LYS A 83 -24.13 -20.98 16.56
CA LYS A 83 -23.06 -21.78 17.18
C LYS A 83 -21.73 -21.60 16.46
N ALA A 84 -21.73 -21.54 15.13
CA ALA A 84 -20.54 -21.30 14.34
C ALA A 84 -19.99 -19.87 14.56
N ALA A 85 -20.87 -18.86 14.60
CA ALA A 85 -20.52 -17.48 14.90
C ALA A 85 -19.85 -17.37 16.29
N SER A 86 -20.43 -17.96 17.34
CA SER A 86 -19.84 -17.97 18.69
C SER A 86 -18.44 -18.60 18.74
N ARG A 87 -18.23 -19.71 18.02
CA ARG A 87 -16.90 -20.33 17.89
C ARG A 87 -15.93 -19.44 17.13
N CYS A 88 -16.40 -18.78 16.07
CA CYS A 88 -15.59 -17.83 15.33
C CYS A 88 -15.19 -16.63 16.21
N THR A 89 -16.11 -16.01 16.95
CA THR A 89 -15.80 -14.92 17.89
C THR A 89 -14.70 -15.31 18.86
N THR A 90 -14.76 -16.52 19.41
CA THR A 90 -13.73 -17.05 20.32
C THR A 90 -12.39 -17.24 19.59
N ALA A 91 -12.42 -17.69 18.33
CA ALA A 91 -11.21 -17.86 17.52
C ALA A 91 -10.56 -16.50 17.19
N LEU A 92 -11.34 -15.49 16.80
CA LEU A 92 -10.89 -14.13 16.50
C LEU A 92 -10.31 -13.43 17.73
N ALA A 93 -11.00 -13.48 18.87
CA ALA A 93 -10.47 -12.92 20.13
C ALA A 93 -9.12 -13.55 20.52
N ALA A 94 -8.93 -14.82 20.20
CA ALA A 94 -7.68 -15.50 20.47
C ALA A 94 -6.58 -15.20 19.43
N ILE A 95 -6.87 -14.56 18.28
CA ILE A 95 -5.84 -14.04 17.35
C ILE A 95 -5.19 -12.80 17.97
N THR A 96 -5.99 -11.86 18.49
CA THR A 96 -5.51 -10.67 19.21
C THR A 96 -4.56 -11.03 20.35
N GLN A 97 -4.84 -12.12 21.06
CA GLN A 97 -3.94 -12.61 22.12
C GLN A 97 -2.63 -13.20 21.60
N GLU A 98 -2.59 -13.76 20.38
CA GLU A 98 -1.32 -14.19 19.78
C GLU A 98 -0.53 -13.01 19.23
N GLU A 99 -1.19 -11.94 18.79
CA GLU A 99 -0.56 -10.69 18.36
C GLU A 99 0.18 -10.02 19.53
N ILE A 100 -0.50 -9.82 20.65
CA ILE A 100 0.11 -9.28 21.88
C ILE A 100 1.31 -10.12 22.31
N ARG A 101 1.18 -11.47 22.30
CA ARG A 101 2.30 -12.36 22.63
C ARG A 101 3.47 -12.25 21.69
N PHE A 102 3.22 -11.99 20.40
CA PHE A 102 4.28 -11.80 19.43
C PHE A 102 5.06 -10.53 19.75
N ILE A 103 4.36 -9.40 19.93
CA ILE A 103 4.91 -8.10 20.31
C ILE A 103 5.73 -8.22 21.61
N ASP A 104 5.14 -8.79 22.67
CA ASP A 104 5.80 -8.97 23.96
C ASP A 104 7.07 -9.83 23.85
N THR A 105 7.04 -10.86 23.00
CA THR A 105 8.20 -11.73 22.78
C THR A 105 9.33 -10.98 22.10
N VAL A 106 9.02 -10.16 21.09
CA VAL A 106 10.02 -9.34 20.39
C VAL A 106 10.59 -8.31 21.36
N ALA A 107 9.75 -7.52 22.03
CA ALA A 107 10.17 -6.53 23.01
C ALA A 107 11.08 -7.14 24.10
N ALA A 108 10.70 -8.28 24.68
CA ALA A 108 11.46 -8.94 25.74
C ALA A 108 12.79 -9.55 25.28
N LYS A 109 12.89 -9.99 24.02
CA LYS A 109 14.12 -10.64 23.50
C LYS A 109 15.04 -9.70 22.76
N CYS A 110 14.51 -8.61 22.24
CA CYS A 110 15.25 -7.62 21.46
C CYS A 110 15.55 -6.36 22.27
N GLY A 111 14.88 -6.10 23.39
CA GLY A 111 15.17 -4.93 24.25
C GLY A 111 16.56 -4.94 24.92
N VAL A 112 17.34 -6.01 24.78
CA VAL A 112 18.76 -6.07 25.19
C VAL A 112 19.73 -5.65 24.07
N VAL A 113 19.23 -5.44 22.85
CA VAL A 113 19.99 -4.92 21.71
C VAL A 113 19.84 -3.41 21.71
N ALA A 114 20.93 -2.67 21.52
CA ALA A 114 20.87 -1.22 21.44
C ALA A 114 20.02 -0.78 20.23
N PRO A 115 19.21 0.29 20.32
CA PRO A 115 18.41 0.77 19.19
C PRO A 115 19.23 1.02 17.91
N THR A 116 20.46 1.54 18.04
CA THR A 116 21.38 1.72 16.92
C THR A 116 21.75 0.41 16.23
N ASP A 117 21.87 -0.68 16.99
CA ASP A 117 22.21 -2.01 16.47
C ASP A 117 20.98 -2.75 15.92
N LEU A 118 19.77 -2.45 16.40
CA LEU A 118 18.53 -2.95 15.78
C LEU A 118 18.40 -2.39 14.36
N LEU A 119 18.56 -1.07 14.23
CA LEU A 119 18.37 -0.37 12.97
C LEU A 119 19.52 -0.58 12.00
N ALA A 120 20.77 -0.63 12.47
CA ALA A 120 21.93 -0.70 11.56
C ALA A 120 22.02 -2.03 10.80
N ILE A 121 22.51 -1.94 9.55
CA ILE A 121 22.80 -3.07 8.67
C ILE A 121 23.86 -4.07 9.21
N THR A 122 24.73 -3.63 10.12
CA THR A 122 25.65 -4.49 10.89
C THR A 122 24.93 -5.38 11.90
N GLY A 123 23.75 -4.97 12.35
CA GLY A 123 22.91 -5.67 13.31
C GLY A 123 21.73 -6.38 12.64
N LEU A 124 20.50 -5.88 12.82
CA LEU A 124 19.30 -6.49 12.23
C LEU A 124 18.83 -5.84 10.92
N ALA A 125 19.29 -4.62 10.61
CA ALA A 125 18.86 -3.80 9.48
C ALA A 125 17.36 -3.44 9.49
N ASP A 126 16.82 -3.18 10.68
CA ASP A 126 15.42 -2.76 10.83
C ASP A 126 15.18 -1.35 10.23
N ASP A 127 16.24 -0.58 9.93
CA ASP A 127 16.15 0.67 9.16
C ASP A 127 15.48 0.50 7.80
N ARG A 128 15.66 -0.64 7.14
CA ARG A 128 14.98 -1.00 5.89
C ARG A 128 13.47 -1.11 6.02
N LEU A 129 12.98 -1.29 7.24
CA LEU A 129 11.55 -1.33 7.55
C LEU A 129 11.03 0.03 8.02
N SER A 130 11.89 1.01 8.32
CA SER A 130 11.51 2.24 9.02
C SER A 130 10.47 3.07 8.26
N THR A 131 10.64 3.25 6.94
CA THR A 131 9.67 3.91 6.06
C THR A 131 8.33 3.17 6.05
N GLU A 132 8.33 1.86 5.78
CA GLU A 132 7.09 1.08 5.74
C GLU A 132 6.40 1.03 7.11
N CYS A 133 7.15 0.93 8.21
CA CYS A 133 6.61 0.93 9.57
C CYS A 133 6.04 2.29 9.99
N ALA A 134 6.74 3.39 9.68
CA ALA A 134 6.29 4.74 10.00
C ALA A 134 5.10 5.15 9.13
N ASP A 135 5.19 4.93 7.82
CA ASP A 135 4.24 5.51 6.87
C ASP A 135 3.02 4.62 6.67
N THR A 136 3.18 3.29 6.68
CA THR A 136 2.05 2.36 6.47
C THR A 136 1.34 2.01 7.77
N PHE A 137 2.04 1.94 8.90
CA PHE A 137 1.44 1.52 10.18
C PHE A 137 1.51 2.56 11.30
N ALA A 138 1.98 3.78 11.02
CA ALA A 138 2.14 4.82 12.04
C ALA A 138 2.96 4.34 13.26
N THR A 139 3.95 3.48 13.03
CA THR A 139 4.79 2.85 14.06
C THR A 139 6.26 3.15 13.77
N PRO A 140 6.76 4.37 14.06
CA PRO A 140 8.17 4.70 13.86
C PRO A 140 9.05 3.76 14.70
N LEU A 141 10.11 3.23 14.11
CA LEU A 141 10.97 2.25 14.77
C LEU A 141 11.99 2.93 15.69
N THR A 142 11.65 3.09 16.96
CA THR A 142 12.57 3.70 17.95
C THR A 142 13.13 2.69 18.94
N ASP A 143 12.42 1.59 19.18
CA ASP A 143 12.86 0.51 20.06
C ASP A 143 12.34 -0.88 19.64
N ALA A 144 12.64 -1.90 20.45
CA ALA A 144 12.22 -3.27 20.21
C ALA A 144 10.70 -3.49 20.31
N LEU A 145 9.97 -2.64 21.04
CA LEU A 145 8.52 -2.70 21.13
C LEU A 145 7.91 -2.22 19.81
N ASP A 146 8.42 -1.12 19.25
CA ASP A 146 7.99 -0.60 17.95
C ASP A 146 8.24 -1.61 16.83
N VAL A 147 9.41 -2.27 16.83
CA VAL A 147 9.71 -3.37 15.89
C VAL A 147 8.68 -4.49 16.03
N GLY A 148 8.38 -4.92 17.26
CA GLY A 148 7.37 -5.95 17.51
C GLY A 148 5.99 -5.56 16.98
N ALA A 149 5.57 -4.31 17.21
CA ALA A 149 4.28 -3.78 16.75
C ALA A 149 4.21 -3.67 15.22
N CYS A 150 5.25 -3.15 14.56
CA CYS A 150 5.30 -3.08 13.11
C CYS A 150 5.24 -4.47 12.46
N LEU A 151 6.03 -5.42 12.95
CA LEU A 151 6.03 -6.79 12.43
C LEU A 151 4.66 -7.45 12.63
N ALA A 152 3.99 -7.21 13.75
CA ALA A 152 2.65 -7.73 14.01
C ALA A 152 1.64 -7.21 12.98
N ARG A 153 1.68 -5.93 12.63
CA ARG A 153 0.82 -5.31 11.61
C ARG A 153 1.08 -5.86 10.21
N GLN A 154 2.34 -6.02 9.82
CA GLN A 154 2.70 -6.67 8.55
C GLN A 154 2.18 -8.10 8.46
N HIS A 155 2.37 -8.86 9.54
CA HIS A 155 1.91 -10.24 9.59
C HIS A 155 0.39 -10.33 9.50
N GLU A 156 -0.33 -9.39 10.14
CA GLU A 156 -1.78 -9.36 10.12
C GLU A 156 -2.32 -9.45 8.68
N CYS A 157 -1.79 -8.61 7.78
CA CYS A 157 -2.22 -8.54 6.40
C CYS A 157 -1.73 -9.68 5.51
N ARG A 158 -0.45 -10.06 5.61
CA ARG A 158 0.11 -11.12 4.77
C ARG A 158 -0.47 -12.49 5.10
N ILE A 159 -0.80 -12.73 6.36
CA ILE A 159 -1.47 -13.97 6.79
C ILE A 159 -2.92 -14.02 6.29
N GLU A 160 -3.61 -12.89 6.25
CA GLU A 160 -4.98 -12.81 5.71
C GLU A 160 -4.98 -13.03 4.20
N GLN A 161 -4.04 -12.45 3.46
CA GLN A 161 -3.85 -12.72 2.03
C GLN A 161 -3.58 -14.21 1.76
N LEU A 162 -2.72 -14.87 2.55
CA LEU A 162 -2.51 -16.33 2.47
C LEU A 162 -3.81 -17.11 2.65
N PHE A 163 -4.68 -16.64 3.55
CA PHE A 163 -5.93 -17.30 3.89
C PHE A 163 -7.03 -17.05 2.86
N ASP A 164 -7.11 -15.87 2.28
CA ASP A 164 -8.14 -15.49 1.31
C ASP A 164 -8.08 -16.32 0.03
N VAL A 165 -6.88 -16.62 -0.47
CA VAL A 165 -6.73 -17.52 -1.64
C VAL A 165 -7.21 -18.95 -1.32
N GLU A 166 -7.11 -19.40 -0.06
CA GLU A 166 -7.62 -20.71 0.37
C GLU A 166 -9.13 -20.70 0.67
N ALA A 167 -9.68 -19.53 1.01
CA ALA A 167 -11.05 -19.35 1.48
C ALA A 167 -11.63 -17.99 1.07
N PRO A 168 -11.86 -17.73 -0.23
CA PRO A 168 -12.22 -16.40 -0.72
C PRO A 168 -13.65 -15.97 -0.32
N ARG A 169 -14.39 -16.84 0.38
CA ARG A 169 -15.67 -16.51 1.00
C ARG A 169 -15.55 -16.07 2.46
N SER A 170 -14.33 -15.93 2.98
CA SER A 170 -14.03 -15.58 4.38
C SER A 170 -14.82 -14.34 4.83
N ARG A 171 -14.69 -13.24 4.11
CA ARG A 171 -15.29 -11.94 4.43
C ARG A 171 -16.81 -11.98 4.42
N GLU A 172 -17.41 -12.49 3.34
CA GLU A 172 -18.86 -12.66 3.21
C GLU A 172 -19.46 -13.51 4.34
N LEU A 173 -18.83 -14.65 4.66
CA LEU A 173 -19.36 -15.56 5.68
C LEU A 173 -19.36 -14.93 7.07
N LEU A 174 -18.38 -14.07 7.36
CA LEU A 174 -18.31 -13.30 8.59
C LEU A 174 -19.45 -12.28 8.66
N ASP A 175 -19.72 -11.58 7.56
CA ASP A 175 -20.82 -10.60 7.48
C ASP A 175 -22.20 -11.28 7.61
N VAL A 176 -22.39 -12.42 6.94
CA VAL A 176 -23.61 -13.25 7.09
C VAL A 176 -23.78 -13.77 8.52
N ALA A 177 -22.69 -13.95 9.26
CA ALA A 177 -22.69 -14.32 10.66
C ALA A 177 -22.92 -13.14 11.62
N GLY A 178 -22.99 -11.91 11.11
CA GLY A 178 -23.10 -10.69 11.91
C GLY A 178 -21.83 -10.38 12.71
N LEU A 179 -20.66 -10.82 12.22
CA LEU A 179 -19.37 -10.60 12.88
C LEU A 179 -18.66 -9.40 12.25
N THR A 180 -18.48 -8.34 13.03
CA THR A 180 -17.71 -7.17 12.61
C THR A 180 -16.22 -7.49 12.66
N LEU A 181 -15.52 -7.29 11.55
CA LEU A 181 -14.07 -7.35 11.53
C LEU A 181 -13.43 -6.07 12.07
N ALA A 182 -12.20 -6.19 12.57
CA ALA A 182 -11.43 -5.03 12.95
C ALA A 182 -11.20 -4.13 11.72
N PRO A 183 -11.17 -2.79 11.87
CA PRO A 183 -10.86 -1.87 10.77
C PRO A 183 -9.51 -2.14 10.11
N THR A 184 -8.60 -2.82 10.83
CA THR A 184 -7.25 -3.16 10.37
C THR A 184 -7.16 -4.53 9.70
N THR A 185 -8.30 -5.16 9.38
CA THR A 185 -8.30 -6.40 8.59
C THR A 185 -7.91 -6.10 7.14
N CYS A 186 -7.20 -7.05 6.57
CA CYS A 186 -6.81 -7.14 5.18
C CYS A 186 -7.51 -8.29 4.45
N LEU A 187 -8.54 -8.90 5.07
CA LEU A 187 -9.41 -9.87 4.41
C LEU A 187 -10.18 -9.20 3.27
N VAL A 188 -9.98 -9.67 2.05
CA VAL A 188 -10.60 -9.12 0.84
C VAL A 188 -12.04 -9.61 0.69
N ASP A 189 -12.95 -8.72 0.29
CA ASP A 189 -14.28 -9.13 -0.14
C ASP A 189 -14.28 -9.54 -1.61
N HIS A 190 -14.43 -10.83 -1.86
CA HIS A 190 -14.54 -11.40 -3.21
C HIS A 190 -16.00 -11.49 -3.71
N ALA A 191 -16.91 -10.67 -3.17
CA ALA A 191 -18.31 -10.54 -3.59
C ALA A 191 -19.10 -11.87 -3.52
N GLY A 192 -18.94 -12.61 -2.42
CA GLY A 192 -19.76 -13.80 -2.17
C GLY A 192 -21.24 -13.46 -1.92
N THR A 193 -22.14 -14.39 -2.18
CA THR A 193 -23.59 -14.18 -2.00
C THR A 193 -24.17 -14.76 -0.70
N GLY A 194 -23.37 -15.49 0.08
CA GLY A 194 -23.85 -16.20 1.28
C GLY A 194 -24.79 -17.37 1.02
N ALA A 195 -25.02 -17.68 -0.24
CA ALA A 195 -25.80 -18.82 -0.67
C ALA A 195 -24.98 -20.12 -0.66
N ASP A 196 -25.72 -21.23 -0.63
CA ASP A 196 -25.20 -22.59 -0.72
C ASP A 196 -25.38 -23.18 -2.12
N VAL A 197 -24.75 -24.33 -2.38
CA VAL A 197 -24.85 -25.05 -3.66
C VAL A 197 -26.18 -25.80 -3.87
N GLY A 198 -27.19 -25.56 -3.03
CA GLY A 198 -28.56 -26.09 -3.11
C GLY A 198 -28.71 -27.51 -2.56
N ALA A 199 -27.90 -28.46 -3.04
CA ALA A 199 -27.99 -29.86 -2.63
C ALA A 199 -27.03 -30.17 -1.46
N THR A 200 -27.56 -30.64 -0.33
CA THR A 200 -26.77 -30.91 0.89
C THR A 200 -25.58 -31.85 0.67
N ASP A 201 -25.71 -32.88 -0.16
CA ASP A 201 -24.61 -33.81 -0.44
C ASP A 201 -23.52 -33.19 -1.33
N LEU A 202 -23.90 -32.29 -2.23
CA LEU A 202 -22.97 -31.46 -2.98
C LEU A 202 -22.27 -30.49 -2.01
N GLY A 203 -23.02 -29.85 -1.10
CA GLY A 203 -22.49 -29.00 -0.04
C GLY A 203 -21.45 -29.71 0.82
N LYS A 204 -21.72 -30.94 1.29
CA LYS A 204 -20.73 -31.77 2.01
C LYS A 204 -19.47 -32.03 1.19
N THR A 205 -19.59 -32.18 -0.12
CA THR A 205 -18.46 -32.41 -1.02
C THR A 205 -17.62 -31.16 -1.19
N VAL A 206 -18.26 -30.01 -1.41
CA VAL A 206 -17.62 -28.69 -1.45
C VAL A 206 -16.92 -28.37 -0.12
N THR A 207 -17.56 -28.61 1.04
CA THR A 207 -16.94 -28.45 2.36
C THR A 207 -15.70 -29.32 2.54
N ARG A 208 -15.71 -30.57 2.07
CA ARG A 208 -14.53 -31.45 2.14
C ARG A 208 -13.40 -30.98 1.22
N CYS A 209 -13.72 -30.41 0.07
CA CYS A 209 -12.74 -29.78 -0.81
C CYS A 209 -12.12 -28.54 -0.14
N ALA A 210 -12.93 -27.61 0.40
CA ALA A 210 -12.47 -26.43 1.12
C ALA A 210 -11.49 -26.78 2.26
N ALA A 211 -11.83 -27.79 3.07
CA ALA A 211 -11.00 -28.24 4.17
C ALA A 211 -9.67 -28.87 3.69
N ALA A 212 -9.65 -29.48 2.51
CA ALA A 212 -8.43 -30.04 1.92
C ALA A 212 -7.48 -28.93 1.43
N VAL A 213 -8.03 -27.92 0.74
CA VAL A 213 -7.30 -26.73 0.29
C VAL A 213 -6.64 -26.02 1.47
N LYS A 214 -7.41 -25.59 2.47
CA LYS A 214 -6.88 -24.91 3.66
C LYS A 214 -5.85 -25.72 4.42
N LYS A 215 -6.08 -27.04 4.54
CA LYS A 215 -5.11 -27.93 5.20
C LYS A 215 -3.78 -28.00 4.42
N ALA A 216 -3.85 -28.08 3.10
CA ALA A 216 -2.68 -28.19 2.24
C ALA A 216 -1.91 -26.87 2.14
N GLY A 217 -2.61 -25.75 1.95
CA GLY A 217 -2.01 -24.41 1.90
C GLY A 217 -1.38 -24.01 3.25
N ARG A 218 -2.07 -24.19 4.38
CA ARG A 218 -1.45 -23.98 5.72
C ARG A 218 -0.20 -24.84 5.93
N ALA A 219 -0.21 -26.09 5.47
CA ALA A 219 0.96 -26.96 5.58
C ALA A 219 2.13 -26.42 4.75
N LEU A 220 1.86 -25.95 3.53
CA LEU A 220 2.84 -25.31 2.65
C LEU A 220 3.39 -24.01 3.26
N ALA A 221 2.54 -23.06 3.63
CA ALA A 221 2.96 -21.78 4.22
C ALA A 221 3.81 -22.01 5.49
N THR A 222 3.35 -22.87 6.40
CA THR A 222 4.08 -23.16 7.65
C THR A 222 5.42 -23.85 7.38
N ALA A 223 5.49 -24.74 6.40
CA ALA A 223 6.74 -25.41 6.02
C ALA A 223 7.72 -24.42 5.39
N ARG A 224 7.23 -23.56 4.48
CA ARG A 224 8.04 -22.57 3.77
C ARG A 224 8.61 -21.52 4.72
N LEU A 225 7.76 -20.92 5.56
CA LEU A 225 8.18 -19.98 6.61
C LEU A 225 9.25 -20.60 7.52
N ARG A 226 9.01 -21.82 8.02
CA ARG A 226 9.98 -22.51 8.89
C ARG A 226 11.31 -22.80 8.18
N GLY A 227 11.26 -23.24 6.92
CA GLY A 227 12.45 -23.58 6.15
C GLY A 227 13.30 -22.34 5.86
N LEU A 228 12.67 -21.26 5.40
CA LEU A 228 13.30 -19.97 5.14
C LEU A 228 13.88 -19.35 6.42
N ALA A 229 13.08 -19.27 7.48
CA ALA A 229 13.52 -18.77 8.78
C ALA A 229 14.72 -19.55 9.33
N GLY A 230 14.68 -20.88 9.25
CA GLY A 230 15.80 -21.72 9.67
C GLY A 230 17.06 -21.48 8.84
N CYS A 231 16.92 -21.32 7.53
CA CYS A 231 18.03 -21.04 6.63
C CYS A 231 18.67 -19.68 6.94
N VAL A 232 17.88 -18.61 6.95
CA VAL A 232 18.34 -17.25 7.24
C VAL A 232 18.96 -17.17 8.64
N GLN A 233 18.36 -17.84 9.64
CA GLN A 233 18.93 -17.87 10.99
C GLN A 233 20.33 -18.52 11.00
N HIS A 234 20.54 -19.62 10.29
CA HIS A 234 21.86 -20.26 10.23
C HIS A 234 22.91 -19.33 9.61
N LEU A 235 22.55 -18.61 8.56
CA LEU A 235 23.42 -17.63 7.89
C LEU A 235 23.69 -16.44 8.80
N PHE A 236 22.66 -15.85 9.40
CA PHE A 236 22.76 -14.72 10.32
C PHE A 236 23.64 -15.07 11.54
N THR A 237 23.39 -16.22 12.18
CA THR A 237 24.23 -16.72 13.29
C THR A 237 25.69 -16.83 12.84
N CYS A 238 25.94 -17.31 11.63
CA CYS A 238 27.30 -17.44 11.14
C CYS A 238 27.99 -16.08 10.97
N VAL A 239 27.33 -15.14 10.29
CA VAL A 239 27.84 -13.79 10.06
C VAL A 239 28.09 -13.08 11.39
N GLN A 240 27.10 -13.03 12.29
CA GLN A 240 27.21 -12.30 13.55
C GLN A 240 28.19 -12.95 14.54
N ARG A 241 28.19 -14.28 14.67
CA ARG A 241 28.93 -14.97 15.75
C ARG A 241 30.33 -15.43 15.32
N LYS A 242 30.56 -15.56 14.02
CA LYS A 242 31.77 -16.15 13.43
C LYS A 242 32.40 -15.31 12.33
N GLN A 243 31.91 -14.09 12.08
CA GLN A 243 32.53 -13.10 11.18
C GLN A 243 32.89 -13.71 9.83
N GLU A 244 31.93 -14.39 9.21
CA GLU A 244 32.07 -14.98 7.87
C GLU A 244 33.13 -16.08 7.73
N ASP A 245 33.48 -16.78 8.83
CA ASP A 245 34.35 -17.97 8.76
C ASP A 245 33.88 -18.93 7.63
N PRO A 246 34.74 -19.22 6.62
CA PRO A 246 34.31 -19.97 5.43
C PRO A 246 33.75 -21.36 5.76
N ALA A 247 34.27 -22.01 6.81
CA ALA A 247 33.77 -23.31 7.24
C ALA A 247 32.38 -23.20 7.89
N CYS A 248 32.13 -22.13 8.63
CA CYS A 248 30.81 -21.79 9.15
C CYS A 248 29.81 -21.48 8.02
N LEU A 249 30.19 -20.66 7.03
CA LEU A 249 29.32 -20.32 5.90
C LEU A 249 28.97 -21.55 5.07
N GLY A 250 29.95 -22.43 4.79
CA GLY A 250 29.68 -23.70 4.09
C GLY A 250 28.71 -24.61 4.86
N LYS A 251 28.82 -24.66 6.20
CA LYS A 251 27.86 -25.42 7.04
C LYS A 251 26.47 -24.80 7.03
N ALA A 252 26.38 -23.47 7.09
CA ALA A 252 25.11 -22.74 7.04
C ALA A 252 24.42 -22.93 5.67
N ALA A 253 25.14 -22.78 4.57
CA ALA A 253 24.63 -23.04 3.22
C ALA A 253 24.16 -24.50 3.03
N GLY A 254 24.92 -25.46 3.58
CA GLY A 254 24.50 -26.87 3.61
C GLY A 254 23.23 -27.10 4.44
N ALA A 255 23.03 -26.36 5.53
CA ALA A 255 21.78 -26.40 6.29
C ALA A 255 20.61 -25.78 5.51
N CYS A 256 20.82 -24.62 4.87
CA CYS A 256 19.86 -24.00 3.97
C CYS A 256 19.39 -24.95 2.87
N THR A 257 20.31 -25.62 2.17
CA THR A 257 19.99 -26.59 1.12
C THR A 257 19.02 -27.67 1.63
N ARG A 258 19.28 -28.24 2.81
CA ARG A 258 18.41 -29.28 3.41
C ARG A 258 17.05 -28.72 3.82
N LEU A 259 17.02 -27.53 4.40
CA LEU A 259 15.79 -26.90 4.85
C LEU A 259 14.88 -26.53 3.67
N LEU A 260 15.43 -25.93 2.62
CA LEU A 260 14.68 -25.55 1.42
C LEU A 260 14.17 -26.77 0.65
N ALA A 261 15.00 -27.82 0.50
CA ALA A 261 14.57 -29.09 -0.10
C ALA A 261 13.41 -29.75 0.67
N ALA A 262 13.38 -29.61 2.00
CA ALA A 262 12.25 -30.09 2.80
C ALA A 262 10.96 -29.30 2.52
N THR A 263 11.06 -28.01 2.18
CA THR A 263 9.90 -27.20 1.76
C THR A 263 9.37 -27.62 0.40
N ASP A 264 10.26 -27.95 -0.55
CA ASP A 264 9.88 -28.42 -1.88
C ASP A 264 9.13 -29.76 -1.81
N GLY A 265 9.54 -30.63 -0.88
CA GLY A 265 8.83 -31.88 -0.59
C GLY A 265 7.41 -31.70 -0.04
N VAL A 266 7.10 -30.54 0.56
CA VAL A 266 5.72 -30.18 0.97
C VAL A 266 4.97 -29.53 -0.19
N ALA A 267 5.61 -28.65 -0.95
CA ALA A 267 5.05 -28.05 -2.18
C ALA A 267 4.57 -29.13 -3.17
N ALA A 268 5.39 -30.16 -3.40
CA ALA A 268 5.04 -31.30 -4.26
C ALA A 268 3.81 -32.10 -3.79
N LYS A 269 3.41 -31.96 -2.51
CA LYS A 269 2.24 -32.63 -1.93
C LYS A 269 0.97 -31.78 -1.98
N LEU A 270 1.06 -30.50 -2.35
CA LEU A 270 -0.07 -29.57 -2.40
C LEU A 270 -1.17 -30.09 -3.34
N ALA A 271 -0.85 -30.22 -4.63
CA ALA A 271 -1.79 -30.68 -5.65
C ALA A 271 -2.39 -32.07 -5.31
N PRO A 272 -1.59 -33.12 -5.00
CA PRO A 272 -2.16 -34.42 -4.61
C PRO A 272 -3.11 -34.37 -3.39
N ALA A 273 -2.89 -33.45 -2.46
CA ALA A 273 -3.75 -33.28 -1.29
C ALA A 273 -5.09 -32.62 -1.66
N ILE A 274 -5.07 -31.65 -2.58
CA ILE A 274 -6.26 -30.96 -3.10
C ILE A 274 -7.06 -31.89 -4.00
N ASP A 275 -6.42 -32.49 -5.02
CA ASP A 275 -7.02 -33.45 -5.96
C ASP A 275 -7.84 -34.55 -5.25
N LYS A 276 -7.35 -35.07 -4.13
CA LYS A 276 -8.02 -36.12 -3.35
C LYS A 276 -9.46 -35.77 -2.95
N ARG A 277 -9.79 -34.49 -2.83
CA ARG A 277 -11.10 -33.99 -2.41
C ARG A 277 -11.77 -33.05 -3.42
N CYS A 278 -11.02 -32.49 -4.35
CA CYS A 278 -11.47 -31.43 -5.26
C CYS A 278 -11.48 -31.81 -6.73
N ALA A 279 -10.93 -32.98 -7.12
CA ALA A 279 -10.86 -33.38 -8.52
C ALA A 279 -12.25 -33.40 -9.20
N ALA A 280 -12.28 -33.22 -10.52
CA ALA A 280 -13.51 -33.15 -11.32
C ALA A 280 -14.46 -34.35 -11.13
N ALA A 281 -13.92 -35.53 -10.80
CA ALA A 281 -14.72 -36.71 -10.47
C ALA A 281 -15.53 -36.58 -9.17
N ALA A 282 -15.14 -35.69 -8.27
CA ALA A 282 -15.84 -35.37 -7.03
C ALA A 282 -16.78 -34.17 -7.19
N VAL A 283 -16.32 -33.10 -7.86
CA VAL A 283 -17.08 -31.85 -8.02
C VAL A 283 -16.52 -31.06 -9.21
N ALA A 284 -17.40 -30.50 -10.04
CA ALA A 284 -17.00 -29.73 -11.22
C ALA A 284 -16.36 -28.40 -10.81
N PHE A 285 -15.37 -27.93 -11.58
CA PHE A 285 -14.76 -26.63 -11.34
C PHE A 285 -15.77 -25.48 -11.44
N SER A 286 -16.79 -25.59 -12.31
CA SER A 286 -17.88 -24.60 -12.37
C SER A 286 -18.63 -24.45 -11.05
N THR A 287 -18.83 -25.55 -10.30
CA THR A 287 -19.42 -25.50 -8.95
C THR A 287 -18.46 -24.90 -7.94
N LEU A 288 -17.17 -25.23 -8.00
CA LEU A 288 -16.17 -24.67 -7.08
C LEU A 288 -15.91 -23.18 -7.34
N GLY A 289 -15.90 -22.78 -8.61
CA GLY A 289 -15.68 -21.42 -9.05
C GLY A 289 -16.85 -20.48 -8.74
N ALA A 290 -18.08 -21.01 -8.70
CA ALA A 290 -19.26 -20.22 -8.37
C ALA A 290 -19.21 -19.64 -6.94
N ASP A 291 -19.83 -18.47 -6.77
CA ASP A 291 -20.07 -17.75 -5.52
C ASP A 291 -20.81 -18.59 -4.46
N THR A 292 -21.73 -19.46 -4.89
CA THR A 292 -22.44 -20.44 -4.06
C THR A 292 -21.56 -21.59 -3.61
N GLY A 293 -20.45 -21.85 -4.31
CA GLY A 293 -19.47 -22.89 -4.03
C GLY A 293 -18.32 -22.41 -3.15
N LEU A 294 -17.09 -22.49 -3.69
CA LEU A 294 -15.89 -21.95 -3.04
C LEU A 294 -15.54 -20.53 -3.50
N ASN A 295 -16.22 -19.99 -4.51
CA ASN A 295 -15.91 -18.69 -5.12
C ASN A 295 -14.50 -18.60 -5.74
N LEU A 296 -13.95 -19.72 -6.26
CA LEU A 296 -12.58 -19.71 -6.80
C LEU A 296 -12.45 -18.82 -8.04
N ALA A 297 -13.52 -18.60 -8.81
CA ALA A 297 -13.44 -17.78 -10.02
C ALA A 297 -13.11 -16.31 -9.73
N ALA A 298 -13.44 -15.81 -8.54
CA ALA A 298 -13.12 -14.45 -8.11
C ALA A 298 -11.61 -14.21 -7.96
N LEU A 299 -10.81 -15.28 -7.83
CA LEU A 299 -9.35 -15.19 -7.72
C LEU A 299 -8.63 -15.07 -9.07
N ALA A 300 -9.37 -14.99 -10.19
CA ALA A 300 -8.76 -15.01 -11.53
C ALA A 300 -7.73 -13.88 -11.75
N GLY A 301 -8.01 -12.67 -11.27
CA GLY A 301 -7.09 -11.52 -11.37
C GLY A 301 -5.81 -11.73 -10.56
N GLU A 302 -5.93 -12.18 -9.31
CA GLU A 302 -4.79 -12.47 -8.43
C GLU A 302 -3.93 -13.61 -8.99
N CYS A 303 -4.57 -14.66 -9.49
CA CYS A 303 -3.86 -15.77 -10.13
C CYS A 303 -3.17 -15.35 -11.43
N ALA A 304 -3.77 -14.46 -12.23
CA ALA A 304 -3.14 -13.91 -13.42
C ALA A 304 -1.88 -13.09 -13.08
N ALA A 305 -1.92 -12.27 -12.02
CA ALA A 305 -0.76 -11.54 -11.52
C ALA A 305 0.38 -12.48 -11.06
N LEU A 306 0.05 -13.71 -10.65
CA LEU A 306 1.00 -14.77 -10.32
C LEU A 306 1.42 -15.61 -11.54
N GLY A 307 1.09 -15.18 -12.76
CA GLY A 307 1.43 -15.85 -14.01
C GLY A 307 0.58 -17.10 -14.31
N VAL A 308 -0.63 -17.19 -13.76
CA VAL A 308 -1.64 -18.19 -14.10
C VAL A 308 -2.72 -17.50 -14.95
N PRO A 309 -2.56 -17.45 -16.29
CA PRO A 309 -3.34 -16.56 -17.16
C PRO A 309 -4.83 -16.92 -17.23
N THR A 310 -5.19 -18.16 -16.88
CA THR A 310 -6.57 -18.63 -16.85
C THR A 310 -6.81 -19.43 -15.59
N LEU A 311 -7.89 -19.13 -14.88
CA LEU A 311 -8.34 -19.89 -13.71
C LEU A 311 -9.61 -20.68 -14.06
N ALA A 312 -9.44 -21.77 -14.82
CA ALA A 312 -10.56 -22.55 -15.37
C ALA A 312 -10.61 -24.00 -14.85
N SER A 313 -9.63 -24.39 -14.05
CA SER A 313 -9.49 -25.77 -13.56
C SER A 313 -8.82 -25.84 -12.18
N ILE A 314 -8.94 -27.01 -11.53
CA ILE A 314 -8.24 -27.28 -10.28
C ILE A 314 -6.71 -27.18 -10.43
N PRO A 315 -6.06 -27.73 -11.49
CA PRO A 315 -4.63 -27.53 -11.70
C PRO A 315 -4.19 -26.06 -11.81
N ASP A 316 -5.00 -25.20 -12.44
CA ASP A 316 -4.71 -23.76 -12.50
C ASP A 316 -4.74 -23.16 -11.09
N TYR A 317 -5.77 -23.51 -10.31
CA TYR A 317 -5.92 -23.07 -8.94
C TYR A 317 -4.81 -23.59 -8.01
N GLU A 318 -4.41 -24.86 -8.14
CA GLU A 318 -3.28 -25.44 -7.40
C GLU A 318 -1.97 -24.72 -7.69
N THR A 319 -1.74 -24.33 -8.94
CA THR A 319 -0.58 -23.53 -9.35
C THR A 319 -0.65 -22.14 -8.75
N CYS A 320 -1.83 -21.52 -8.75
CA CYS A 320 -2.05 -20.22 -8.13
C CYS A 320 -1.77 -20.23 -6.63
N VAL A 321 -2.35 -21.18 -5.88
CA VAL A 321 -2.10 -21.36 -4.44
C VAL A 321 -0.62 -21.61 -4.17
N LEU A 322 0.04 -22.48 -4.93
CA LEU A 322 1.47 -22.74 -4.76
C LEU A 322 2.31 -21.46 -4.89
N ARG A 323 2.10 -20.69 -5.96
CA ARG A 323 2.86 -19.46 -6.24
C ARG A 323 2.57 -18.37 -5.22
N GLN A 324 1.30 -18.22 -4.84
CA GLN A 324 0.89 -17.24 -3.84
C GLN A 324 1.52 -17.55 -2.48
N HIS A 325 1.44 -18.80 -2.01
CA HIS A 325 1.98 -19.19 -0.71
C HIS A 325 3.50 -19.07 -0.63
N VAL A 326 4.20 -19.41 -1.72
CA VAL A 326 5.65 -19.18 -1.82
C VAL A 326 5.95 -17.69 -1.73
N CYS A 327 5.22 -16.87 -2.49
CA CYS A 327 5.43 -15.43 -2.55
C CYS A 327 5.22 -14.75 -1.18
N GLN A 328 4.07 -15.00 -0.55
CA GLN A 328 3.73 -14.39 0.74
C GLN A 328 4.66 -14.86 1.87
N ALA A 329 5.12 -16.11 1.84
CA ALA A 329 6.10 -16.61 2.81
C ALA A 329 7.47 -15.91 2.67
N GLU A 330 7.89 -15.59 1.44
CA GLU A 330 9.12 -14.84 1.20
C GLU A 330 8.98 -13.36 1.56
N SER A 331 7.81 -12.76 1.32
CA SER A 331 7.49 -11.41 1.80
C SER A 331 7.55 -11.33 3.32
N LEU A 332 6.88 -12.25 4.03
CA LEU A 332 6.92 -12.35 5.49
C LEU A 332 8.36 -12.48 6.02
N LEU A 333 9.20 -13.29 5.37
CA LEU A 333 10.61 -13.43 5.75
C LEU A 333 11.39 -12.12 5.61
N ARG A 334 11.15 -11.33 4.56
CA ARG A 334 11.83 -10.04 4.36
C ARG A 334 11.52 -9.05 5.48
N PHE A 335 10.31 -9.10 6.04
CA PHE A 335 9.94 -8.33 7.22
C PHE A 335 10.58 -8.88 8.50
N GLU A 336 10.47 -10.19 8.75
CA GLU A 336 11.05 -10.79 9.96
C GLU A 336 12.60 -10.74 10.00
N ALA A 337 13.24 -10.66 8.84
CA ALA A 337 14.69 -10.59 8.69
C ALA A 337 15.06 -9.70 7.49
N PRO A 338 15.20 -8.39 7.67
CA PRO A 338 15.51 -7.44 6.58
C PRO A 338 16.82 -7.72 5.83
N ARG A 339 17.74 -8.45 6.48
CA ARG A 339 19.01 -8.93 5.90
C ARG A 339 18.89 -10.23 5.11
N ALA A 340 17.71 -10.86 5.05
CA ALA A 340 17.53 -12.13 4.37
C ALA A 340 18.00 -12.13 2.89
N PRO A 341 17.70 -11.11 2.06
CA PRO A 341 18.17 -11.09 0.67
C PRO A 341 19.70 -11.14 0.54
N ASP A 342 20.40 -10.37 1.37
CA ASP A 342 21.87 -10.30 1.35
C ASP A 342 22.50 -11.59 1.87
N LEU A 343 21.93 -12.15 2.94
CA LEU A 343 22.42 -13.40 3.53
C LEU A 343 22.22 -14.59 2.59
N LEU A 344 21.05 -14.66 1.94
CA LEU A 344 20.74 -15.73 1.00
C LEU A 344 21.61 -15.64 -0.25
N SER A 345 21.76 -14.45 -0.83
CA SER A 345 22.59 -14.24 -2.03
C SER A 345 24.06 -14.57 -1.76
N ALA A 346 24.61 -14.19 -0.60
CA ALA A 346 25.95 -14.57 -0.17
C ALA A 346 26.17 -16.08 -0.07
N ALA A 347 25.09 -16.85 0.15
CA ALA A 347 25.12 -18.31 0.20
C ALA A 347 24.68 -18.98 -1.12
N GLY A 348 24.51 -18.21 -2.20
CA GLY A 348 24.13 -18.72 -3.52
C GLY A 348 22.64 -19.07 -3.65
N PHE A 349 21.79 -18.52 -2.78
CA PHE A 349 20.33 -18.67 -2.85
C PHE A 349 19.68 -17.35 -3.25
N THR A 350 18.62 -17.41 -4.04
CA THR A 350 17.82 -16.25 -4.41
C THR A 350 16.38 -16.48 -4.00
N LEU A 351 15.74 -15.45 -3.43
CA LEU A 351 14.29 -15.42 -3.30
C LEU A 351 13.65 -15.30 -4.69
N SER A 352 12.40 -15.73 -4.83
CA SER A 352 11.66 -15.60 -6.08
C SER A 352 11.48 -14.12 -6.44
N THR A 353 11.85 -13.74 -7.66
CA THR A 353 11.66 -12.39 -8.22
C THR A 353 10.25 -12.20 -8.82
N GLY A 354 9.42 -13.23 -8.86
CA GLY A 354 8.11 -13.25 -9.51
C GLY A 354 6.91 -12.99 -8.60
N CYS A 355 7.11 -12.41 -7.42
CA CYS A 355 6.01 -11.92 -6.60
C CYS A 355 5.42 -10.66 -7.25
N PRO A 356 4.12 -10.63 -7.60
CA PRO A 356 3.49 -9.37 -7.93
C PRO A 356 3.61 -8.45 -6.71
N THR A 357 4.20 -7.28 -6.89
CA THR A 357 4.09 -6.20 -5.91
C THR A 357 2.60 -5.94 -5.73
N PRO A 358 2.05 -5.92 -4.50
CA PRO A 358 0.62 -5.80 -4.30
C PRO A 358 0.13 -4.47 -4.89
N THR A 359 -0.47 -4.51 -6.08
CA THR A 359 -1.29 -3.44 -6.60
C THR A 359 -2.55 -3.42 -5.73
N ALA A 360 -2.77 -2.34 -4.98
CA ALA A 360 -4.00 -2.18 -4.23
C ALA A 360 -5.18 -2.14 -5.22
N THR A 361 -5.91 -3.24 -5.33
CA THR A 361 -7.17 -3.28 -6.10
C THR A 361 -8.18 -2.44 -5.33
N VAL A 362 -8.35 -1.18 -5.74
CA VAL A 362 -9.43 -0.31 -5.26
C VAL A 362 -10.74 -0.86 -5.82
N THR A 363 -11.39 -1.76 -5.09
CA THR A 363 -12.79 -2.08 -5.33
C THR A 363 -13.61 -0.88 -4.89
N THR A 364 -14.00 -0.03 -5.84
CA THR A 364 -14.95 1.07 -5.59
C THR A 364 -16.27 0.48 -5.10
N VAL A 365 -16.52 0.54 -3.79
CA VAL A 365 -17.84 0.25 -3.23
C VAL A 365 -18.77 1.36 -3.70
N VAL A 366 -19.57 1.07 -4.72
CA VAL A 366 -20.68 1.94 -5.13
C VAL A 366 -21.68 1.92 -3.98
N THR A 367 -21.60 2.92 -3.11
CA THR A 367 -22.64 3.18 -2.10
C THR A 367 -23.94 3.48 -2.85
N PRO A 368 -25.00 2.66 -2.77
CA PRO A 368 -26.25 2.99 -3.43
C PRO A 368 -26.84 4.24 -2.78
N THR A 369 -26.92 5.32 -3.55
CA THR A 369 -27.60 6.56 -3.16
C THR A 369 -29.02 6.21 -2.69
N PRO A 370 -29.45 6.61 -1.48
CA PRO A 370 -30.83 6.37 -1.04
C PRO A 370 -31.77 7.12 -1.98
N THR A 371 -32.42 6.37 -2.87
CA THR A 371 -33.48 6.89 -3.73
C THR A 371 -34.70 7.09 -2.84
N SER A 372 -35.06 8.34 -2.59
CA SER A 372 -36.29 8.69 -1.89
C SER A 372 -37.48 8.33 -2.77
N THR A 373 -38.07 7.17 -2.51
CA THR A 373 -39.35 6.75 -3.10
C THR A 373 -40.46 7.67 -2.56
N PRO A 374 -41.16 8.48 -3.38
CA PRO A 374 -42.30 9.24 -2.90
C PRO A 374 -43.43 8.28 -2.52
N SER A 375 -43.78 8.28 -1.23
CA SER A 375 -44.92 7.56 -0.68
C SER A 375 -46.22 8.16 -1.21
N ALA A 376 -47.00 7.34 -1.93
CA ALA A 376 -48.35 7.70 -2.35
C ALA A 376 -49.29 7.73 -1.14
N SER A 377 -49.93 8.87 -0.90
CA SER A 377 -51.02 9.05 0.07
C SER A 377 -52.32 9.36 -0.69
N PRO A 378 -53.50 8.89 -0.22
CA PRO A 378 -54.60 8.53 -1.10
C PRO A 378 -55.48 9.69 -1.54
N THR A 379 -56.13 9.43 -2.67
CA THR A 379 -57.12 10.20 -3.41
C THR A 379 -58.24 10.76 -2.52
N GLY A 380 -58.48 12.07 -2.62
CA GLY A 380 -59.64 12.77 -2.09
C GLY A 380 -60.11 13.84 -3.07
N THR A 381 -61.33 13.67 -3.56
CA THR A 381 -62.00 14.38 -4.65
C THR A 381 -62.52 15.78 -4.33
N ALA A 382 -62.54 16.61 -5.38
CA ALA A 382 -63.53 17.62 -5.77
C ALA A 382 -63.47 19.08 -5.22
N SER A 383 -63.32 19.99 -6.20
CA SER A 383 -64.24 21.09 -6.52
C SER A 383 -63.99 22.52 -5.98
N ALA A 384 -63.79 23.41 -6.96
CA ALA A 384 -64.28 24.80 -7.10
C ALA A 384 -63.19 25.89 -7.30
N SER A 385 -63.25 26.47 -8.51
CA SER A 385 -62.80 27.81 -8.97
C SER A 385 -63.57 28.94 -8.24
N PRO A 386 -63.33 30.27 -8.40
CA PRO A 386 -62.37 31.00 -9.28
C PRO A 386 -61.67 32.26 -8.66
N THR A 387 -60.80 32.91 -9.47
CA THR A 387 -60.47 34.39 -9.55
C THR A 387 -59.76 35.06 -8.37
N ALA A 388 -58.82 36.03 -8.49
CA ALA A 388 -58.39 36.99 -9.53
C ALA A 388 -56.88 37.33 -9.28
N SER A 389 -56.00 37.49 -10.27
CA SER A 389 -55.71 38.66 -11.12
C SER A 389 -55.40 39.98 -10.40
N ALA A 390 -54.10 40.32 -10.24
CA ALA A 390 -53.52 41.65 -10.58
C ALA A 390 -51.98 41.70 -10.42
N THR A 391 -51.36 42.16 -11.52
CA THR A 391 -50.04 42.80 -11.80
C THR A 391 -49.66 43.88 -10.74
N VAL A 392 -48.43 44.33 -10.43
CA VAL A 392 -47.36 44.96 -11.24
C VAL A 392 -46.03 45.08 -10.44
N THR A 393 -44.93 45.05 -11.19
CA THR A 393 -43.48 45.32 -11.00
C THR A 393 -43.04 46.65 -10.35
N ALA A 394 -41.87 46.66 -9.67
CA ALA A 394 -40.72 47.62 -9.71
C ALA A 394 -39.99 47.66 -8.32
N SER A 395 -38.70 47.34 -8.18
CA SER A 395 -37.43 48.02 -8.56
C SER A 395 -36.89 49.05 -7.55
N ALA A 396 -35.56 48.97 -7.35
CA ALA A 396 -34.59 49.96 -6.82
C ALA A 396 -34.20 49.97 -5.31
N SER A 397 -32.96 49.53 -5.07
CA SER A 397 -31.80 50.23 -4.46
C SER A 397 -31.98 51.22 -3.28
N ALA A 398 -31.22 50.99 -2.19
CA ALA A 398 -30.58 52.07 -1.42
C ALA A 398 -29.39 51.54 -0.58
N THR A 399 -28.29 52.30 -0.65
CA THR A 399 -27.06 52.22 0.17
C THR A 399 -27.20 53.05 1.45
N ALA A 400 -26.54 52.65 2.54
CA ALA A 400 -26.19 53.56 3.66
C ALA A 400 -24.91 53.10 4.38
N THR A 401 -24.23 54.07 5.00
CA THR A 401 -22.79 54.09 5.30
C THR A 401 -22.52 54.46 6.78
N VAL A 402 -21.37 54.01 7.33
CA VAL A 402 -20.49 54.49 8.45
C VAL A 402 -21.04 54.54 9.90
N THR A 403 -20.28 54.05 10.91
CA THR A 403 -19.36 54.83 11.81
C THR A 403 -18.82 54.02 13.01
N VAL A 404 -17.57 54.33 13.42
CA VAL A 404 -16.68 53.73 14.44
C VAL A 404 -16.85 54.37 15.82
N THR A 405 -16.63 53.65 16.94
CA THR A 405 -16.04 54.23 18.18
C THR A 405 -15.36 53.17 19.08
N ALA A 406 -14.26 53.54 19.75
CA ALA A 406 -13.37 52.71 20.59
C ALA A 406 -13.61 52.87 22.12
N SER A 407 -13.04 51.98 22.96
CA SER A 407 -12.22 52.29 24.18
C SER A 407 -11.92 51.03 25.05
N PRO A 408 -10.79 50.92 25.81
CA PRO A 408 -10.27 49.68 26.44
C PRO A 408 -10.43 49.58 27.98
N THR A 409 -9.69 48.64 28.62
CA THR A 409 -9.36 48.41 30.08
C THR A 409 -10.36 47.53 30.89
N ALA A 410 -10.03 46.67 31.86
CA ALA A 410 -8.82 46.36 32.66
C ALA A 410 -8.86 44.92 33.27
N THR A 411 -7.70 44.40 33.66
CA THR A 411 -7.43 43.15 34.42
C THR A 411 -7.79 43.28 35.92
N PRO A 412 -8.15 42.16 36.60
CA PRO A 412 -7.40 41.83 37.83
C PRO A 412 -7.04 40.35 38.00
N THR A 413 -5.87 40.12 38.57
CA THR A 413 -5.35 38.85 39.13
C THR A 413 -5.71 38.74 40.61
N PRO A 414 -5.96 37.53 41.15
CA PRO A 414 -5.25 37.11 42.37
C PRO A 414 -4.91 35.59 42.38
N THR A 415 -3.67 35.16 42.63
CA THR A 415 -2.94 34.94 43.91
C THR A 415 -3.05 33.50 44.46
N ALA A 416 -1.89 32.89 44.73
CA ALA A 416 -1.68 31.53 45.22
C ALA A 416 -2.07 31.31 46.70
N SER A 417 -2.36 30.05 47.08
CA SER A 417 -2.27 29.58 48.47
C SER A 417 -1.87 28.10 48.57
N LEU A 418 -0.88 27.82 49.41
CA LEU A 418 -0.50 26.52 49.97
C LEU A 418 -1.64 26.04 50.93
N THR A 419 -1.79 24.79 51.42
CA THR A 419 -0.85 23.98 52.22
C THR A 419 -1.51 22.67 52.73
N LEU A 420 -0.69 21.64 53.01
CA LEU A 420 -0.78 20.52 54.00
C LEU A 420 -1.57 19.19 53.75
N THR A 421 -0.76 18.12 53.83
CA THR A 421 -1.00 16.67 54.02
C THR A 421 -1.60 16.33 55.40
N PRO A 422 -2.28 15.16 55.57
CA PRO A 422 -1.58 14.02 56.19
C PRO A 422 -1.98 12.59 55.71
N THR A 423 -0.97 11.70 55.69
CA THR A 423 -1.01 10.22 55.79
C THR A 423 -1.33 9.75 57.23
N PRO A 424 -1.88 8.54 57.51
CA PRO A 424 -1.11 7.28 57.48
C PRO A 424 -1.83 5.93 57.18
N THR A 425 -1.03 5.00 56.64
CA THR A 425 -0.83 3.55 56.84
C THR A 425 -1.70 2.75 57.83
N ASP A 426 -2.15 1.53 57.47
CA ASP A 426 -1.54 0.24 57.88
C ASP A 426 -2.28 -1.03 57.37
N THR A 427 -1.47 -2.05 57.09
CA THR A 427 -1.81 -3.43 56.67
C THR A 427 -1.93 -4.31 57.93
N PRO A 428 -2.68 -5.44 57.98
CA PRO A 428 -2.05 -6.74 57.67
C PRO A 428 -2.96 -7.84 57.08
N THR A 429 -2.30 -8.74 56.35
CA THR A 429 -2.68 -10.10 55.96
C THR A 429 -2.81 -11.08 57.15
N LEU A 430 -3.64 -12.13 57.04
CA LEU A 430 -3.22 -13.56 57.06
C LEU A 430 -4.39 -14.55 56.94
N THR A 431 -4.09 -15.65 56.27
CA THR A 431 -4.81 -16.89 55.92
C THR A 431 -5.16 -17.84 57.08
N ALA A 432 -6.20 -18.68 56.90
CA ALA A 432 -6.18 -20.09 57.31
C ALA A 432 -7.22 -20.96 56.56
N THR A 433 -6.79 -22.17 56.22
CA THR A 433 -7.50 -23.24 55.50
C THR A 433 -7.89 -24.35 56.49
N ALA A 434 -9.08 -24.96 56.35
CA ALA A 434 -9.33 -26.36 56.72
C ALA A 434 -10.65 -26.91 56.10
N THR A 435 -10.51 -28.02 55.37
CA THR A 435 -11.52 -29.02 54.93
C THR A 435 -11.83 -30.02 56.06
N PRO A 436 -12.61 -31.11 55.86
CA PRO A 436 -13.93 -31.34 55.24
C PRO A 436 -14.87 -32.13 56.21
N THR A 437 -16.18 -32.31 55.95
CA THR A 437 -16.88 -33.59 56.30
C THR A 437 -18.23 -33.77 55.60
N ASP A 438 -18.44 -34.99 55.09
CA ASP A 438 -19.69 -35.57 54.60
C ASP A 438 -20.77 -35.68 55.68
N THR A 439 -22.05 -35.52 55.34
CA THR A 439 -23.09 -36.47 55.75
C THR A 439 -24.32 -36.38 54.85
N ALA A 440 -24.86 -37.54 54.49
CA ALA A 440 -26.00 -37.74 53.62
C ALA A 440 -27.36 -37.55 54.34
N THR A 441 -28.41 -37.53 53.49
CA THR A 441 -29.66 -38.32 53.57
C THR A 441 -31.01 -37.64 53.88
N ILE A 442 -31.97 -37.98 52.99
CA ILE A 442 -33.44 -38.15 53.09
C ILE A 442 -34.38 -36.93 52.95
N THR A 443 -34.99 -36.92 51.77
CA THR A 443 -36.36 -36.62 51.32
C THR A 443 -37.47 -36.47 52.39
N ALA A 444 -38.25 -35.39 52.31
CA ALA A 444 -39.70 -35.40 52.50
C ALA A 444 -40.37 -34.16 51.86
N THR A 445 -41.10 -34.36 50.78
CA THR A 445 -42.27 -33.54 50.39
C THR A 445 -43.39 -33.90 51.40
N PRO A 446 -44.24 -32.98 51.92
CA PRO A 446 -45.23 -32.32 51.07
C PRO A 446 -45.84 -30.95 51.52
N THR A 447 -46.45 -30.30 50.53
CA THR A 447 -47.73 -29.53 50.57
C THR A 447 -47.84 -28.15 51.24
N PRO A 448 -48.81 -27.32 50.78
CA PRO A 448 -48.67 -25.89 50.58
C PRO A 448 -49.34 -25.08 51.69
N THR A 449 -48.89 -23.83 51.89
CA THR A 449 -49.71 -22.86 52.60
C THR A 449 -49.48 -21.43 52.15
N ALA A 450 -50.58 -20.84 51.68
CA ALA A 450 -51.00 -19.44 51.60
C ALA A 450 -49.95 -18.32 51.77
N THR A 451 -49.71 -17.63 50.65
CA THR A 451 -49.84 -16.19 50.44
C THR A 451 -49.85 -15.27 51.67
N LEU A 452 -48.76 -14.50 51.83
CA LEU A 452 -48.79 -13.17 52.43
C LEU A 452 -48.10 -12.18 51.49
N THR A 453 -48.86 -11.16 51.14
CA THR A 453 -48.52 -10.03 50.27
C THR A 453 -47.43 -9.17 50.89
N PRO A 454 -46.28 -8.91 50.24
CA PRO A 454 -45.36 -7.88 50.68
C PRO A 454 -45.77 -6.50 50.17
N THR A 455 -45.93 -5.60 51.14
CA THR A 455 -46.11 -4.15 51.08
C THR A 455 -44.99 -3.48 50.25
N PRO A 456 -45.25 -2.43 49.45
CA PRO A 456 -44.22 -1.74 48.67
C PRO A 456 -43.22 -1.02 49.59
N THR A 457 -41.94 -1.39 49.49
CA THR A 457 -40.81 -0.68 50.09
C THR A 457 -40.43 0.53 49.24
N LEU A 458 -40.28 1.68 49.90
CA LEU A 458 -39.83 2.94 49.32
C LEU A 458 -38.44 2.75 48.70
N THR A 459 -38.33 3.15 47.43
CA THR A 459 -37.11 3.07 46.63
C THR A 459 -36.29 4.34 46.85
N ASP A 460 -35.08 4.20 47.40
CA ASP A 460 -34.14 5.31 47.50
C ASP A 460 -33.75 5.79 46.11
N THR A 461 -33.88 7.11 45.92
CA THR A 461 -33.62 7.81 44.67
C THR A 461 -32.09 7.96 44.49
N PRO A 462 -31.50 7.51 43.38
CA PRO A 462 -30.08 7.74 43.13
C PRO A 462 -29.82 9.23 42.85
N THR A 463 -28.87 9.78 43.58
CA THR A 463 -28.32 11.13 43.44
C THR A 463 -27.73 11.31 42.03
N PRO A 464 -27.96 12.44 41.33
CA PRO A 464 -27.39 12.68 40.01
C PRO A 464 -25.86 12.73 40.11
N THR A 465 -25.20 11.91 39.29
CA THR A 465 -23.74 11.91 39.14
C THR A 465 -23.36 12.91 38.05
N ASP A 466 -22.34 13.73 38.33
CA ASP A 466 -21.87 14.78 37.43
C ASP A 466 -21.50 14.21 36.05
N THR A 467 -22.08 14.83 35.01
CA THR A 467 -21.85 14.48 33.62
C THR A 467 -20.49 15.04 33.18
N PRO A 468 -19.56 14.22 32.67
CA PRO A 468 -18.29 14.73 32.17
C PRO A 468 -18.53 15.63 30.96
N THR A 469 -17.91 16.81 30.99
CA THR A 469 -17.90 17.79 29.90
C THR A 469 -17.25 17.17 28.67
N PRO A 470 -17.84 17.27 27.46
CA PRO A 470 -17.24 16.72 26.25
C PRO A 470 -15.89 17.39 26.01
N THR A 471 -14.84 16.57 25.96
CA THR A 471 -13.49 16.99 25.59
C THR A 471 -13.43 17.04 24.06
N ASP A 472 -12.91 18.13 23.49
CA ASP A 472 -12.72 18.29 22.05
C ASP A 472 -11.97 17.09 21.49
N THR A 473 -12.69 16.30 20.69
CA THR A 473 -12.12 15.15 20.00
C THR A 473 -11.23 15.69 18.89
N PRO A 474 -9.93 15.34 18.83
CA PRO A 474 -9.08 15.77 17.73
C PRO A 474 -9.72 15.28 16.43
N THR A 475 -10.01 16.21 15.54
CA THR A 475 -10.48 15.91 14.20
C THR A 475 -9.44 14.99 13.55
N PRO A 476 -9.81 13.79 13.06
CA PRO A 476 -8.86 12.89 12.43
C PRO A 476 -8.23 13.61 11.24
N THR A 477 -6.91 13.79 11.30
CA THR A 477 -6.11 14.21 10.15
C THR A 477 -6.38 13.20 9.03
N ALA A 478 -6.79 13.67 7.86
CA ALA A 478 -7.07 12.81 6.71
C ALA A 478 -5.84 11.96 6.41
N THR A 479 -5.97 10.64 6.61
CA THR A 479 -4.97 9.66 6.20
C THR A 479 -4.86 9.73 4.67
N ALA A 480 -3.66 10.07 4.17
CA ALA A 480 -3.37 10.08 2.74
C ALA A 480 -3.70 8.70 2.18
N THR A 481 -4.55 8.67 1.16
CA THR A 481 -4.90 7.46 0.43
C THR A 481 -3.67 7.09 -0.40
N PRO A 482 -3.12 5.86 -0.34
CA PRO A 482 -1.90 5.53 -1.08
C PRO A 482 -2.17 5.66 -2.57
N HIS A 483 -1.37 6.51 -3.21
CA HIS A 483 -1.50 6.86 -4.60
C HIS A 483 -0.52 6.01 -5.44
N PRO A 484 -0.81 5.70 -6.73
CA PRO A 484 0.10 4.88 -7.51
C PRO A 484 1.49 5.50 -7.62
N ASP A 485 2.53 4.68 -7.45
CA ASP A 485 3.90 5.05 -7.77
C ASP A 485 4.13 4.93 -9.29
N TYR A 486 4.44 6.07 -9.92
CA TYR A 486 4.69 6.20 -11.35
C TYR A 486 6.19 6.14 -11.69
N ARG A 487 7.11 6.10 -10.71
CA ARG A 487 8.57 6.05 -10.98
C ARG A 487 8.96 4.82 -11.81
N GLY A 488 8.32 3.68 -11.56
CA GLY A 488 8.55 2.45 -12.33
C GLY A 488 8.05 2.47 -13.78
N GLN A 489 7.30 3.50 -14.18
CA GLN A 489 6.81 3.71 -15.55
C GLN A 489 7.60 4.80 -16.28
N ALA A 490 8.35 5.62 -15.56
CA ALA A 490 9.16 6.68 -16.14
C ALA A 490 10.42 6.12 -16.82
N VAL A 491 10.82 6.78 -17.89
CA VAL A 491 12.09 6.57 -18.59
C VAL A 491 13.22 7.23 -17.81
N ALA A 492 12.98 8.44 -17.32
CA ALA A 492 13.87 9.17 -16.42
C ALA A 492 13.04 10.11 -15.56
N CYS A 493 13.48 10.36 -14.32
CA CYS A 493 12.96 11.44 -13.50
C CYS A 493 14.06 12.11 -12.69
N TYR A 494 13.91 13.41 -12.45
CA TYR A 494 14.91 14.27 -11.86
C TYR A 494 14.24 15.10 -10.76
N ASP A 495 14.49 14.70 -9.51
CA ASP A 495 14.00 15.39 -8.30
C ASP A 495 14.92 16.57 -7.90
N PHE A 496 16.07 16.72 -8.55
CA PHE A 496 17.04 17.80 -8.33
C PHE A 496 17.53 18.00 -6.89
N GLU A 497 17.55 16.94 -6.10
CA GLU A 497 18.03 16.94 -4.73
C GLU A 497 19.51 17.33 -4.61
N SER A 498 19.88 17.91 -3.45
CA SER A 498 21.25 18.33 -3.20
C SER A 498 22.21 17.14 -3.18
N GLY A 499 23.23 17.17 -4.06
CA GLY A 499 24.16 16.05 -4.27
C GLY A 499 23.66 15.00 -5.27
N ALA A 500 22.44 15.17 -5.81
CA ALA A 500 21.82 14.30 -6.80
C ALA A 500 21.17 15.10 -7.96
N LEU A 501 21.60 16.35 -8.19
CA LEU A 501 21.06 17.27 -9.19
C LEU A 501 20.96 16.72 -10.62
N THR A 502 21.80 15.75 -10.97
CA THR A 502 21.82 15.12 -12.29
C THR A 502 21.47 13.65 -12.26
N THR A 503 21.19 13.11 -11.08
CA THR A 503 20.88 11.70 -10.89
C THR A 503 19.44 11.46 -11.30
N ASP A 504 19.24 10.44 -12.13
CA ASP A 504 17.91 9.93 -12.43
C ASP A 504 17.38 9.15 -11.23
N SER A 505 16.35 9.70 -10.57
CA SER A 505 15.73 9.12 -9.38
C SER A 505 14.82 7.92 -9.70
N CYS A 506 14.55 7.65 -10.98
CA CYS A 506 13.72 6.54 -11.44
C CYS A 506 14.51 5.43 -12.13
N GLY A 507 15.80 5.67 -12.41
CA GLY A 507 16.59 4.81 -13.28
C GLY A 507 18.09 5.05 -13.15
N ALA A 508 18.79 5.09 -14.29
CA ALA A 508 20.24 5.22 -14.35
C ALA A 508 20.71 6.36 -15.28
N ASN A 509 19.80 7.19 -15.79
CA ASN A 509 20.08 8.22 -16.79
C ASN A 509 20.70 9.47 -16.17
N THR A 510 22.02 9.50 -15.98
CA THR A 510 22.70 10.64 -15.36
C THR A 510 22.90 11.78 -16.35
N LEU A 511 22.46 12.99 -16.00
CA LEU A 511 22.70 14.20 -16.79
C LEU A 511 24.09 14.81 -16.53
N THR A 512 24.55 15.64 -17.44
CA THR A 512 25.74 16.48 -17.27
C THR A 512 25.32 17.88 -16.84
N THR A 513 25.89 18.39 -15.75
CA THR A 513 25.73 19.80 -15.36
C THR A 513 26.64 20.70 -16.18
N ASN A 514 26.05 21.65 -16.90
CA ASN A 514 26.80 22.62 -17.68
C ASN A 514 26.66 24.01 -17.06
N THR A 515 27.81 24.67 -16.87
CA THR A 515 27.94 26.04 -16.32
C THR A 515 27.33 26.28 -14.93
N GLY A 516 27.06 25.22 -14.17
CA GLY A 516 26.91 25.27 -12.71
C GLY A 516 25.48 25.44 -12.17
N VAL A 517 24.50 24.70 -12.73
CA VAL A 517 23.20 24.50 -12.07
C VAL A 517 23.41 24.06 -10.62
N THR A 518 22.69 24.65 -9.67
CA THR A 518 22.81 24.37 -8.23
C THR A 518 21.48 24.00 -7.60
N ALA A 519 21.52 23.25 -6.50
CA ALA A 519 20.34 22.95 -5.70
C ALA A 519 19.91 24.17 -4.86
N THR A 520 18.61 24.43 -4.77
CA THR A 520 18.03 25.51 -3.95
C THR A 520 16.74 25.04 -3.30
N ALA A 521 16.44 25.49 -2.08
CA ALA A 521 15.15 25.18 -1.43
C ALA A 521 13.98 26.00 -2.01
N VAL A 522 14.26 27.05 -2.79
CA VAL A 522 13.23 27.88 -3.42
C VAL A 522 12.61 27.12 -4.58
N GLY A 523 11.29 26.99 -4.61
CA GLY A 523 10.59 26.28 -5.69
C GLY A 523 10.70 24.75 -5.62
N ALA A 524 11.28 24.22 -4.54
CA ALA A 524 11.18 22.81 -4.19
C ALA A 524 9.73 22.47 -3.88
N GLN A 525 9.20 21.48 -4.58
CA GLN A 525 7.86 20.96 -4.44
C GLN A 525 7.92 19.76 -3.52
N TRP A 526 8.66 18.74 -3.90
CA TRP A 526 8.84 17.54 -3.11
C TRP A 526 10.32 17.38 -2.77
N GLY A 527 10.58 16.72 -1.63
CA GLY A 527 11.92 16.75 -1.06
C GLY A 527 12.34 18.13 -0.54
N SER A 528 13.63 18.43 -0.59
CA SER A 528 14.24 19.60 0.07
C SER A 528 14.82 20.63 -0.91
N PHE A 529 15.01 20.26 -2.19
CA PHE A 529 15.68 21.13 -3.15
C PHE A 529 15.08 20.99 -4.56
N ALA A 530 15.18 22.07 -5.33
CA ALA A 530 14.94 22.14 -6.76
C ALA A 530 16.23 22.53 -7.50
N GLY A 531 16.27 22.30 -8.80
CA GLY A 531 17.37 22.75 -9.66
C GLY A 531 17.23 24.25 -9.95
N SER A 532 18.24 25.05 -9.59
CA SER A 532 18.31 26.47 -9.89
C SER A 532 19.07 26.71 -11.19
N PHE A 533 18.38 27.33 -12.15
CA PHE A 533 18.91 27.67 -13.47
C PHE A 533 18.92 29.19 -13.63
N VAL A 534 20.08 29.75 -14.00
CA VAL A 534 20.27 31.18 -14.21
C VAL A 534 20.59 31.43 -15.68
N ALA A 535 19.65 32.03 -16.42
CA ALA A 535 19.80 32.24 -17.85
C ALA A 535 20.97 33.18 -18.20
N ALA A 536 21.21 34.19 -17.38
CA ALA A 536 22.34 35.11 -17.54
C ALA A 536 23.72 34.42 -17.39
N SER A 537 23.75 33.24 -16.78
CA SER A 537 24.93 32.39 -16.62
C SER A 537 24.96 31.22 -17.60
N SER A 538 23.99 31.13 -18.52
CA SER A 538 23.87 30.06 -19.52
C SER A 538 23.79 28.65 -18.91
N GLN A 539 23.09 28.51 -17.78
CA GLN A 539 22.99 27.25 -17.02
C GLN A 539 21.99 26.26 -17.60
N TYR A 540 22.41 25.00 -17.74
CA TYR A 540 21.58 23.92 -18.23
C TYR A 540 22.14 22.55 -17.85
N LEU A 541 21.32 21.51 -18.04
CA LEU A 541 21.75 20.12 -18.00
C LEU A 541 21.60 19.49 -19.39
N SER A 542 22.45 18.52 -19.72
CA SER A 542 22.36 17.82 -20.99
C SER A 542 22.73 16.35 -20.87
N ALA A 543 22.28 15.55 -21.82
CA ALA A 543 22.80 14.20 -22.02
C ALA A 543 22.75 13.80 -23.49
N THR A 544 23.80 13.13 -23.94
CA THR A 544 23.89 12.57 -25.29
C THR A 544 23.11 11.27 -25.39
N ASP A 545 22.68 10.89 -26.60
CA ASP A 545 21.98 9.62 -26.82
C ASP A 545 22.82 8.39 -26.40
N ALA A 546 24.16 8.52 -26.38
CA ALA A 546 25.05 7.48 -25.88
C ALA A 546 25.06 7.36 -24.34
N GLU A 547 24.86 8.48 -23.65
CA GLU A 547 24.79 8.54 -22.18
C GLU A 547 23.41 8.09 -21.67
N VAL A 548 22.35 8.42 -22.41
CA VAL A 548 20.95 8.14 -22.04
C VAL A 548 20.13 7.61 -23.22
N PRO A 549 20.39 6.38 -23.71
CA PRO A 549 19.68 5.83 -24.88
C PRO A 549 18.16 5.74 -24.71
N SER A 550 17.69 5.74 -23.47
CA SER A 550 16.26 5.67 -23.14
C SER A 550 15.53 7.00 -23.38
N LEU A 551 16.25 8.13 -23.35
CA LEU A 551 15.72 9.46 -23.67
C LEU A 551 15.78 9.78 -25.17
N ASP A 552 16.27 8.85 -26.00
CA ASP A 552 16.11 8.92 -27.44
C ASP A 552 14.72 8.41 -27.88
N ILE A 553 13.78 9.35 -27.98
CA ILE A 553 12.38 9.08 -28.35
C ILE A 553 12.20 9.10 -29.89
N SER A 554 13.22 8.67 -30.66
CA SER A 554 13.25 8.75 -32.13
C SER A 554 12.44 7.63 -32.84
N GLY A 555 11.21 7.89 -33.30
CA GLY A 555 10.40 6.89 -34.01
C GLY A 555 8.92 7.21 -34.27
N ALA A 556 8.36 6.62 -35.32
CA ALA A 556 7.02 6.92 -35.84
C ALA A 556 5.85 6.26 -35.07
N SER A 557 6.11 5.42 -34.08
CA SER A 557 5.10 4.75 -33.23
C SER A 557 5.25 5.08 -31.74
N GLN A 558 5.88 6.20 -31.42
CA GLN A 558 6.20 6.53 -30.04
C GLN A 558 5.07 7.32 -29.39
N SER A 559 4.68 6.91 -28.19
CA SER A 559 3.90 7.74 -27.29
C SER A 559 4.85 8.30 -26.23
N ALA A 560 4.60 9.51 -25.74
CA ALA A 560 5.46 10.12 -24.73
C ALA A 560 4.68 11.02 -23.77
N THR A 561 5.22 11.19 -22.57
CA THR A 561 4.76 12.21 -21.63
C THR A 561 5.96 12.89 -21.02
N TYR A 562 5.94 14.23 -20.95
CA TYR A 562 6.93 15.00 -20.21
C TYR A 562 6.16 15.78 -19.17
N ALA A 563 6.66 15.82 -17.94
CA ALA A 563 6.08 16.55 -16.83
C ALA A 563 7.18 17.22 -16.02
N CYS A 564 6.93 18.40 -15.46
CA CYS A 564 7.85 19.04 -14.53
C CYS A 564 7.14 20.14 -13.73
N TRP A 565 7.64 20.42 -12.54
CA TRP A 565 7.33 21.65 -11.84
C TRP A 565 8.28 22.76 -12.24
N THR A 566 7.72 23.95 -12.41
CA THR A 566 8.43 25.13 -12.90
C THR A 566 8.12 26.33 -12.02
N ARG A 567 9.15 27.12 -11.73
CA ARG A 567 9.02 28.44 -11.13
C ARG A 567 9.89 29.43 -11.88
N HIS A 568 9.26 30.32 -12.64
CA HIS A 568 9.97 31.30 -13.47
C HIS A 568 10.50 32.48 -12.65
N ALA A 569 11.77 32.82 -12.81
CA ALA A 569 12.35 34.09 -12.35
C ALA A 569 12.11 35.22 -13.36
N THR A 570 11.99 34.88 -14.65
CA THR A 570 11.60 35.78 -15.73
C THR A 570 10.59 35.10 -16.66
N VAL A 571 9.71 35.89 -17.27
CA VAL A 571 8.77 35.47 -18.33
C VAL A 571 8.77 36.53 -19.43
N GLY A 572 8.26 36.20 -20.61
CA GLY A 572 8.23 37.14 -21.75
C GLY A 572 9.44 37.00 -22.69
N VAL A 573 10.20 35.92 -22.54
CA VAL A 573 11.27 35.45 -23.43
C VAL A 573 11.12 33.94 -23.58
N PHE A 574 11.58 33.39 -24.70
CA PHE A 574 11.54 31.94 -24.91
C PHE A 574 12.53 31.24 -23.97
N GLN A 575 12.03 30.29 -23.17
CA GLN A 575 12.78 29.54 -22.18
C GLN A 575 12.47 28.05 -22.30
N ALA A 576 13.50 27.27 -22.60
CA ALA A 576 13.41 25.82 -22.72
C ALA A 576 13.27 25.17 -21.33
N ILE A 577 12.30 24.28 -21.16
CA ILE A 577 12.17 23.45 -19.96
C ILE A 577 12.86 22.11 -20.22
N MET A 578 12.37 21.38 -21.22
CA MET A 578 12.97 20.14 -21.72
C MET A 578 12.93 20.11 -23.25
N VAL A 579 14.05 19.79 -23.88
CA VAL A 579 14.20 19.78 -25.34
C VAL A 579 14.92 18.51 -25.77
N LYS A 580 14.46 17.89 -26.86
CA LYS A 580 15.19 16.83 -27.56
C LYS A 580 15.45 17.27 -28.99
N GLY A 581 16.72 17.24 -29.39
CA GLY A 581 17.18 17.68 -30.70
C GLY A 581 17.74 19.11 -30.71
N SER A 582 18.02 19.60 -31.91
CA SER A 582 18.57 20.95 -32.17
C SER A 582 17.78 21.65 -33.28
N ASP A 583 18.13 22.91 -33.56
CA ASP A 583 17.60 23.64 -34.72
C ASP A 583 18.05 23.04 -36.08
N SER A 584 19.01 22.11 -36.12
CA SER A 584 19.47 21.43 -37.35
C SER A 584 18.82 20.07 -37.61
N ASP A 585 18.07 19.57 -36.64
CA ASP A 585 17.34 18.30 -36.74
C ASP A 585 15.86 18.51 -36.42
N ARG A 586 15.06 17.46 -36.58
CA ARG A 586 13.69 17.48 -36.10
C ARG A 586 13.66 17.45 -34.57
N SER A 587 13.16 18.50 -33.95
CA SER A 587 13.25 18.70 -32.51
C SER A 587 11.90 18.93 -31.86
N ILE A 588 11.81 18.57 -30.58
CA ILE A 588 10.66 18.87 -29.73
C ILE A 588 11.09 19.81 -28.61
N TYR A 589 10.37 20.93 -28.49
CA TYR A 589 10.57 21.96 -27.48
C TYR A 589 9.40 21.97 -26.53
N PHE A 590 9.63 21.59 -25.27
CA PHE A 590 8.72 21.89 -24.18
C PHE A 590 9.23 23.12 -23.44
N ALA A 591 8.48 24.23 -23.51
CA ALA A 591 9.01 25.56 -23.20
C ALA A 591 7.96 26.53 -22.66
N ASN A 592 8.43 27.62 -22.07
CA ASN A 592 7.68 28.85 -21.88
C ASN A 592 8.05 29.83 -23.02
N TYR A 593 7.05 30.41 -23.68
CA TYR A 593 7.24 31.23 -24.87
C TYR A 593 7.47 32.71 -24.51
N ASP A 594 7.82 33.48 -25.52
CA ASP A 594 8.00 34.94 -25.46
C ASP A 594 6.74 35.72 -25.03
N ASP A 595 5.55 35.14 -25.15
CA ASP A 595 4.30 35.69 -24.59
C ASP A 595 3.98 35.18 -23.18
N GLY A 596 4.93 34.46 -22.56
CA GLY A 596 4.85 33.93 -21.20
C GLY A 596 4.05 32.64 -21.06
N LYS A 597 3.55 32.05 -22.15
CA LYS A 597 2.69 30.86 -22.09
C LYS A 597 3.49 29.57 -22.26
N TYR A 598 3.06 28.51 -21.59
CA TYR A 598 3.63 27.18 -21.81
C TYR A 598 3.22 26.62 -23.17
N GLY A 599 4.08 25.82 -23.79
CA GLY A 599 3.73 25.11 -25.00
C GLY A 599 4.71 24.02 -25.38
N VAL A 600 4.26 23.17 -26.29
CA VAL A 600 5.04 22.15 -26.97
C VAL A 600 5.08 22.48 -28.44
N GLU A 601 6.27 22.54 -28.99
CA GLU A 601 6.49 22.76 -30.41
C GLU A 601 7.38 21.68 -31.00
N ILE A 602 6.98 21.22 -32.19
CA ILE A 602 7.79 20.32 -33.00
C ILE A 602 8.25 21.09 -34.21
N ARG A 603 9.56 21.07 -34.44
CA ARG A 603 10.20 21.70 -35.59
C ARG A 603 10.78 20.64 -36.51
N ASP A 604 10.83 20.93 -37.80
CA ASP A 604 11.60 20.13 -38.75
C ASP A 604 13.10 20.48 -38.71
N ALA A 605 13.91 19.72 -39.45
CA ALA A 605 15.34 19.96 -39.62
C ALA A 605 15.69 21.30 -40.32
N GLY A 606 14.69 22.10 -40.70
CA GLY A 606 14.83 23.46 -41.20
C GLY A 606 14.41 24.53 -40.19
N ASN A 607 14.25 24.17 -38.91
CA ASN A 607 13.76 25.02 -37.82
C ASN A 607 12.37 25.60 -38.09
N THR A 608 11.54 24.90 -38.88
CA THR A 608 10.16 25.31 -39.18
C THR A 608 9.20 24.60 -38.26
N THR A 609 8.33 25.36 -37.59
CA THR A 609 7.24 24.85 -36.75
C THR A 609 6.28 23.98 -37.57
N ILE A 610 6.20 22.69 -37.22
CA ILE A 610 5.25 21.73 -37.78
C ILE A 610 3.97 21.69 -36.95
N THR A 611 4.13 21.73 -35.63
CA THR A 611 3.03 21.63 -34.67
C THR A 611 3.34 22.52 -33.47
N LEU A 612 2.33 23.26 -33.00
CA LEU A 612 2.41 24.06 -31.79
C LEU A 612 1.14 23.82 -30.96
N ALA A 613 1.32 23.25 -29.77
CA ALA A 613 0.30 23.14 -28.74
C ALA A 613 0.64 24.14 -27.64
N LYS A 614 -0.16 25.19 -27.47
CA LYS A 614 0.16 26.33 -26.60
C LYS A 614 -0.97 26.63 -25.63
N ALA A 615 -0.61 26.91 -24.39
CA ALA A 615 -1.56 27.23 -23.33
C ALA A 615 -2.30 28.55 -23.59
N ASP A 616 -3.48 28.72 -22.99
CA ASP A 616 -4.23 29.96 -23.07
C ASP A 616 -3.77 31.02 -22.07
N THR A 617 -3.17 30.60 -20.97
CA THR A 617 -2.71 31.45 -19.87
C THR A 617 -1.19 31.59 -19.85
N ALA A 618 -0.73 32.77 -19.43
CA ALA A 618 0.69 33.04 -19.22
C ALA A 618 1.09 32.70 -17.78
N ALA A 619 2.32 32.22 -17.60
CA ALA A 619 2.94 32.01 -16.31
C ALA A 619 3.18 33.33 -15.57
N ILE A 620 3.06 33.31 -14.25
CA ILE A 620 3.37 34.45 -13.39
C ILE A 620 4.73 34.20 -12.75
N ILE A 621 5.60 35.23 -12.80
CA ILE A 621 6.93 35.18 -12.17
C ILE A 621 6.80 34.81 -10.69
N GLY A 622 7.61 33.85 -10.27
CA GLY A 622 7.70 33.39 -8.90
C GLY A 622 6.50 32.58 -8.43
N GLN A 623 5.61 32.11 -9.32
CA GLN A 623 4.61 31.09 -9.00
C GLN A 623 5.05 29.72 -9.49
N ASP A 624 4.64 28.68 -8.77
CA ASP A 624 4.89 27.29 -9.14
C ASP A 624 3.77 26.78 -10.06
N TYR A 625 4.17 26.11 -11.13
CA TYR A 625 3.25 25.44 -12.04
C TYR A 625 3.73 24.03 -12.31
N HIS A 626 2.83 23.06 -12.18
CA HIS A 626 3.05 21.74 -12.76
C HIS A 626 2.65 21.80 -14.23
N VAL A 627 3.58 21.48 -15.12
CA VAL A 627 3.35 21.51 -16.56
C VAL A 627 3.63 20.14 -17.13
N ALA A 628 2.75 19.67 -18.01
CA ALA A 628 2.95 18.40 -18.69
C ALA A 628 2.43 18.42 -20.11
N PHE A 629 2.93 17.53 -20.96
CA PHE A 629 2.28 17.19 -22.22
C PHE A 629 2.27 15.70 -22.43
N THR A 630 1.26 15.22 -23.16
CA THR A 630 1.15 13.83 -23.61
C THR A 630 1.13 13.81 -25.13
N TYR A 631 1.71 12.76 -25.71
CA TYR A 631 1.64 12.44 -27.13
C TYR A 631 1.31 10.96 -27.28
N ASP A 632 0.19 10.63 -27.89
CA ASP A 632 -0.29 9.24 -28.01
C ASP A 632 0.16 8.53 -29.30
N GLY A 633 0.89 9.23 -30.16
CA GLY A 633 1.22 8.77 -31.51
C GLY A 633 0.45 9.49 -32.61
N ALA A 634 -0.51 10.34 -32.26
CA ALA A 634 -1.31 11.12 -33.20
C ALA A 634 -1.55 12.58 -32.74
N GLU A 635 -1.82 12.79 -31.45
CA GLU A 635 -2.22 14.08 -30.89
C GLU A 635 -1.36 14.49 -29.69
N ILE A 636 -1.19 15.81 -29.51
CA ILE A 636 -0.55 16.40 -28.32
C ILE A 636 -1.60 17.07 -27.44
N CYS A 637 -1.64 16.67 -26.18
CA CYS A 637 -2.38 17.39 -25.13
C CYS A 637 -1.39 18.13 -24.23
N LEU A 638 -1.71 19.37 -23.84
CA LEU A 638 -0.89 20.18 -22.94
C LEU A 638 -1.67 20.46 -21.66
N TYR A 639 -1.02 20.29 -20.52
CA TYR A 639 -1.60 20.44 -19.19
C TYR A 639 -0.82 21.48 -18.39
N VAL A 640 -1.56 22.33 -17.70
CA VAL A 640 -1.02 23.24 -16.67
C VAL A 640 -1.85 23.02 -15.42
N ASN A 641 -1.17 22.65 -14.34
CA ASN A 641 -1.79 22.32 -13.05
C ASN A 641 -2.88 21.26 -13.22
N ALA A 642 -2.55 20.19 -13.95
CA ALA A 642 -3.42 19.06 -14.32
C ALA A 642 -4.65 19.39 -15.18
N ALA A 643 -4.94 20.66 -15.49
CA ALA A 643 -6.02 21.00 -16.42
C ALA A 643 -5.49 21.05 -17.85
N ASN A 644 -6.27 20.54 -18.82
CA ASN A 644 -5.95 20.75 -20.24
C ASN A 644 -5.94 22.26 -20.52
N ALA A 645 -4.76 22.76 -20.88
CA ALA A 645 -4.47 24.18 -20.97
C ALA A 645 -4.66 24.76 -22.38
N LEU A 646 -5.01 23.92 -23.36
CA LEU A 646 -5.22 24.32 -24.74
C LEU A 646 -6.57 25.04 -24.90
N ALA A 647 -6.61 25.95 -25.88
CA ALA A 647 -7.83 26.64 -26.25
C ALA A 647 -8.98 25.68 -26.54
N GLY A 648 -10.03 25.74 -25.73
CA GLY A 648 -11.20 24.88 -25.86
C GLY A 648 -10.98 23.42 -25.42
N GLY A 649 -9.89 23.11 -24.73
CA GLY A 649 -9.61 21.79 -24.15
C GLY A 649 -9.40 20.68 -25.18
N THR A 650 -9.06 21.02 -26.42
CA THR A 650 -8.90 20.05 -27.52
C THR A 650 -7.43 19.85 -27.83
N CYS A 651 -6.98 18.60 -27.86
CA CYS A 651 -5.61 18.22 -28.19
C CYS A 651 -5.28 18.53 -29.66
N VAL A 652 -4.02 18.78 -29.96
CA VAL A 652 -3.55 19.16 -31.30
C VAL A 652 -3.13 17.90 -32.05
N GLY A 653 -3.91 17.50 -33.05
CA GLY A 653 -3.63 16.34 -33.91
C GLY A 653 -2.75 16.62 -35.13
N ASN A 654 -2.53 15.58 -35.95
CA ASN A 654 -1.66 15.57 -37.15
C ASN A 654 -0.18 15.85 -36.89
N VAL A 655 0.28 15.42 -35.72
CA VAL A 655 1.67 15.57 -35.30
C VAL A 655 2.43 14.39 -35.87
N GLY A 656 3.12 14.55 -37.00
CA GLY A 656 3.71 13.43 -37.73
C GLY A 656 4.92 12.80 -37.04
N GLY A 657 4.79 12.24 -35.82
CA GLY A 657 5.92 11.88 -34.94
C GLY A 657 6.42 13.08 -34.14
N ILE A 658 7.04 12.85 -32.98
CA ILE A 658 7.55 13.95 -32.13
C ILE A 658 9.07 14.11 -32.16
N ASN A 659 9.81 13.08 -32.55
CA ASN A 659 11.26 13.15 -32.69
C ASN A 659 11.77 12.07 -33.66
N ASP A 660 12.79 12.41 -34.45
CA ASP A 660 13.67 11.50 -35.19
C ASP A 660 15.14 12.00 -35.21
N SER A 661 15.48 12.94 -34.31
CA SER A 661 16.79 13.59 -34.19
C SER A 661 17.79 12.79 -33.34
N ALA A 662 19.04 12.82 -33.81
CA ALA A 662 20.23 12.36 -33.08
C ALA A 662 20.86 13.45 -32.17
N GLY A 663 20.20 14.59 -32.03
CA GLY A 663 20.60 15.70 -31.18
C GLY A 663 20.27 15.42 -29.72
N ASN A 664 21.02 16.02 -28.82
CA ASN A 664 21.00 15.69 -27.39
C ASN A 664 19.67 16.04 -26.69
N PHE A 665 19.51 15.47 -25.49
CA PHE A 665 18.48 15.90 -24.55
C PHE A 665 19.01 17.05 -23.68
N TYR A 666 18.19 18.08 -23.48
CA TYR A 666 18.50 19.26 -22.69
C TYR A 666 17.42 19.53 -21.66
N VAL A 667 17.84 19.91 -20.45
CA VAL A 667 16.98 20.51 -19.42
C VAL A 667 17.46 21.94 -19.20
N GLY A 668 16.57 22.91 -19.39
CA GLY A 668 16.88 24.32 -19.18
C GLY A 668 17.62 25.03 -20.33
N ALA A 669 17.74 24.42 -21.51
CA ALA A 669 18.30 25.05 -22.72
C ALA A 669 17.82 24.36 -24.00
N SER A 670 18.11 24.96 -25.15
CA SER A 670 18.06 24.33 -26.47
C SER A 670 19.37 24.52 -27.22
N GLU A 671 19.54 23.87 -28.37
CA GLU A 671 20.74 23.97 -29.21
C GLU A 671 20.41 24.56 -30.59
N ASP A 672 21.22 25.53 -31.04
CA ASP A 672 21.10 26.11 -32.38
C ASP A 672 21.77 25.26 -33.49
N VAL A 673 21.65 25.71 -34.74
CA VAL A 673 22.21 24.99 -35.91
C VAL A 673 23.75 24.87 -35.91
N PHE A 674 24.44 25.57 -35.02
CA PHE A 674 25.90 25.57 -34.89
C PHE A 674 26.38 24.82 -33.65
N GLY A 675 25.48 24.16 -32.91
CA GLY A 675 25.81 23.44 -31.67
C GLY A 675 25.97 24.36 -30.46
N VAL A 676 25.46 25.58 -30.52
CA VAL A 676 25.55 26.58 -29.44
C VAL A 676 24.25 26.57 -28.63
N GLN A 677 24.37 26.50 -27.30
CA GLN A 677 23.21 26.49 -26.43
C GLN A 677 22.58 27.89 -26.31
N LYS A 678 21.25 27.93 -26.35
CA LYS A 678 20.40 29.12 -26.29
C LYS A 678 19.13 28.83 -25.49
N ASP A 679 18.23 29.81 -25.42
CA ASP A 679 16.90 29.65 -24.83
C ASP A 679 16.92 29.20 -23.36
N PHE A 680 17.90 29.70 -22.60
CA PHE A 680 18.15 29.25 -21.23
C PHE A 680 16.97 29.54 -20.30
N PHE A 681 16.62 28.54 -19.48
CA PHE A 681 15.63 28.71 -18.42
C PHE A 681 16.18 29.62 -17.31
N ASP A 682 15.30 30.44 -16.74
CA ASP A 682 15.64 31.33 -15.64
C ASP A 682 14.63 31.13 -14.50
N GLY A 683 15.06 30.46 -13.44
CA GLY A 683 14.18 30.06 -12.35
C GLY A 683 14.56 28.72 -11.74
N THR A 684 13.56 28.01 -11.23
CA THR A 684 13.75 26.65 -10.70
C THR A 684 12.89 25.62 -11.42
N LEU A 685 13.47 24.44 -11.63
CA LEU A 685 12.79 23.25 -12.12
C LEU A 685 12.83 22.20 -11.03
N ASP A 686 11.73 21.49 -10.87
CA ASP A 686 11.63 20.43 -9.88
C ASP A 686 10.83 19.24 -10.40
N GLU A 687 11.16 18.03 -9.96
CA GLU A 687 10.35 16.82 -10.20
C GLU A 687 10.02 16.63 -11.70
N CYS A 688 11.04 16.80 -12.54
CA CYS A 688 10.94 16.64 -13.99
C CYS A 688 10.96 15.16 -14.36
N ALA A 689 10.05 14.69 -15.21
CA ALA A 689 9.98 13.30 -15.64
C ALA A 689 9.64 13.15 -17.13
N VAL A 690 10.13 12.06 -17.70
CA VAL A 690 9.87 11.64 -19.08
C VAL A 690 9.36 10.20 -19.07
N PHE A 691 8.31 9.93 -19.84
CA PHE A 691 7.70 8.60 -20.00
C PHE A 691 7.67 8.23 -21.48
N ALA A 692 7.89 6.95 -21.80
CA ALA A 692 7.72 6.37 -23.14
C ALA A 692 6.26 5.90 -23.37
N ALA A 693 5.30 6.59 -22.76
CA ALA A 693 3.88 6.33 -22.87
C ALA A 693 3.12 7.67 -22.80
N ALA A 694 1.96 7.73 -23.46
CA ALA A 694 0.98 8.79 -23.20
C ALA A 694 0.25 8.46 -21.91
N LEU A 695 0.45 9.27 -20.88
CA LEU A 695 -0.30 9.15 -19.64
C LEU A 695 -1.72 9.66 -19.85
N THR A 696 -2.67 9.05 -19.13
CA THR A 696 -4.06 9.51 -19.10
C THR A 696 -4.20 10.78 -18.28
N ASP A 697 -5.28 11.53 -18.48
CA ASP A 697 -5.59 12.73 -17.69
C ASP A 697 -5.56 12.43 -16.19
N ALA A 698 -6.13 11.30 -15.77
CA ALA A 698 -6.08 10.85 -14.38
C ALA A 698 -4.64 10.69 -13.88
N GLN A 699 -3.76 10.06 -14.65
CA GLN A 699 -2.35 9.91 -14.27
C GLN A 699 -1.61 11.26 -14.21
N ILE A 700 -1.98 12.24 -15.04
CA ILE A 700 -1.44 13.61 -14.95
C ILE A 700 -1.95 14.35 -13.70
N CYS A 701 -3.23 14.18 -13.33
CA CYS A 701 -3.80 14.68 -12.07
C CYS A 701 -3.01 14.16 -10.87
N ASP A 702 -2.82 12.87 -10.90
CA ASP A 702 -2.20 12.04 -9.90
C ASP A 702 -0.74 12.46 -9.65
N ILE A 703 0.06 12.53 -10.71
CA ILE A 703 1.45 13.02 -10.64
C ILE A 703 1.49 14.47 -10.15
N CYS A 704 0.58 15.34 -10.59
CA CYS A 704 0.54 16.72 -10.08
C CYS A 704 0.26 16.76 -8.57
N ARG A 705 -0.71 15.99 -8.08
CA ARG A 705 -1.21 16.11 -6.70
C ARG A 705 -0.34 15.43 -5.66
N PHE A 706 0.26 14.30 -6.03
CA PHE A 706 0.92 13.39 -5.10
C PHE A 706 2.38 13.10 -5.46
N GLY A 707 2.84 13.68 -6.58
CA GLY A 707 4.13 13.43 -7.20
C GLY A 707 4.27 12.08 -7.87
N ILE A 708 5.43 11.92 -8.48
CA ILE A 708 5.71 10.75 -9.31
C ILE A 708 5.84 9.47 -8.49
N ASP A 709 6.20 9.54 -7.20
CA ASP A 709 6.19 8.38 -6.30
C ASP A 709 4.84 8.14 -5.60
N GLY A 710 3.89 9.07 -5.70
CA GLY A 710 2.60 8.97 -5.05
C GLY A 710 2.64 9.04 -3.52
N GLN A 711 3.76 9.48 -2.92
CA GLN A 711 3.98 9.49 -1.47
C GLN A 711 3.79 10.86 -0.83
N HIS A 712 3.52 11.90 -1.62
CA HIS A 712 3.44 13.26 -1.10
C HIS A 712 2.03 13.66 -0.66
N ALA A 713 1.96 14.67 0.20
CA ALA A 713 0.71 15.24 0.66
C ALA A 713 -0.08 15.82 -0.51
N ASP A 714 -1.40 15.63 -0.49
CA ASP A 714 -2.32 16.06 -1.55
C ASP A 714 -2.23 17.57 -1.81
N ARG A 715 -1.84 17.94 -3.03
CA ARG A 715 -1.81 19.32 -3.54
C ARG A 715 -2.97 19.65 -4.48
N ALA A 716 -4.16 19.14 -4.19
CA ALA A 716 -5.37 19.37 -4.98
C ALA A 716 -5.55 20.81 -5.45
N ALA A 717 -5.34 21.80 -4.57
CA ALA A 717 -5.52 23.21 -4.88
C ALA A 717 -4.53 23.71 -5.95
N ASP A 718 -3.27 23.28 -5.87
CA ASP A 718 -2.22 23.67 -6.82
C ASP A 718 -2.43 22.99 -8.19
N CYS A 719 -3.15 21.86 -8.21
CA CYS A 719 -3.50 21.08 -9.39
C CYS A 719 -4.94 21.31 -9.88
N ASN A 720 -5.49 22.52 -9.66
CA ASN A 720 -6.85 22.91 -10.09
C ASN A 720 -7.98 21.95 -9.65
N ASN A 721 -7.78 21.18 -8.59
CA ASN A 721 -8.61 20.06 -8.15
C ASN A 721 -8.92 19.04 -9.27
N CYS A 722 -8.07 19.00 -10.30
CA CYS A 722 -8.28 18.26 -11.54
C CYS A 722 -9.63 18.57 -12.20
N SER A 723 -10.10 19.81 -12.05
CA SER A 723 -11.31 20.30 -12.70
C SER A 723 -11.05 20.47 -14.20
N GLY A 724 -11.90 19.85 -15.02
CA GLY A 724 -11.78 19.86 -16.49
C GLY A 724 -11.20 18.59 -17.11
N MET A 725 -11.01 17.52 -16.33
CA MET A 725 -10.86 16.14 -16.83
C MET A 725 -12.20 15.50 -17.17
#